data_AF-A0A2C5ZJX7-F1
#
_entry.id   AF-A0A2C5ZJX7-F1
#
_cell.length_a   1.000
_cell.length_b   1.000
_cell.length_c   1.000
_cell.angle_alpha   90.00
_cell.angle_beta   90.00
_cell.angle_gamma   90.00
#
_symmetry.space_group_name_H-M   'P 1'
#
loop_
_entity.id
_entity.type
_entity.pdbx_description
1 polymer ?
#
loop_
_entity_poly.entity_id
_entity_poly.type
_entity_poly.pdbx_seq_one_letter_code
_entity_poly.pdbx_strand_id
1 'polypeptide(L)'
;MAVVTSFSPARLFVRFLGRRLLLFSTILTRFPDRRFALGLAASGLVSSKLVHIYAHADAVPLQALVLWGPSLFGQDTVLLLLLRLLLDNGLLPAPVRASVSAVAVSVCVVVGAMASISVSFFTVAGLELHWRNVGAAVDLSALRMLLTGLLSMGLVTAALLLLAGILQAPCFLVTGMALDLLRWPLTALLPASIRSWASGCGSVSGSGSDYRHLASRQDSECDYEDDDDEKYTGSDSASSLDLRSEPASPRRLLVAVYILVGFSLLAQAATYLFRPSDASLVFVSWTLPLLPLVELALSSSVLARMRGGGGFQGLDENVTALSSRPPPFTWLPVGGKNLEGFEDWYLPDRTHYDATRDPIRVTNLHQPPLPQIRTALSRLRIRHVVLLELETIRKDVFPLKKDGIIWRKLANGTDSGKLSAEAEELLSTLTPTANFVTGEYDDGFKHKDRPKRGGLNFVNAHTSSTYTLKSLTATLCGLTPLLTDFNQEYRNHIYQPCLPHVFEALNRLDGVRKKGGEKRSVARSDDEGHEEDRDVDEEEGDEEEGDEEEEEEEEEQQQQDADNSSFTSFPWRSTFMQSTTATFDKQTPLMRAFGFRPGSIIDKEYLRSNRAKFGPSKVKDNNYFSMPEVTLEEYVRDAFSSARRNKERVFLSHLTSTTHHDWKLPANETYVPLTDDSQLSHLSRFVNCVGYGDRWVRRVLDIIREEGAEDETLVILQGDHGLSNAEIGSLSSYGTGHVGNFHVPLVLSHPHLPPIDISDAVSSIQVLPTILDLLAESNSLSHSQTIAARDLAANYEGQSLIRPQLNRPSDAGLGSWQFSLINPGGTMIAVRERGRPGFRLIVPVIDNESWRFTDVETDEHEEKPLVAFDLEVLVADVEKRFGKRAAQWVRKAVAVTSWYVDENMERWRYGGKRSRKGSMMTTKDPKAKQDTKKANGFKQTKRPMS
;
A
#
# COMPACT_ATOMS: atom_id res chain seq x y z
N MET A 1 16.14 46.18 46.18
CA MET A 1 17.02 45.11 46.71
C MET A 1 16.40 43.78 46.30
N ALA A 2 17.00 42.81 45.62
CA ALA A 2 18.35 42.60 45.12
C ALA A 2 18.33 41.60 43.95
N VAL A 3 19.17 41.87 42.93
CA VAL A 3 19.98 40.98 42.07
C VAL A 3 19.35 39.77 41.32
N VAL A 4 19.16 40.02 40.02
CA VAL A 4 19.39 39.20 38.79
C VAL A 4 20.14 37.86 38.95
N THR A 5 19.61 36.77 38.36
CA THR A 5 20.27 35.96 37.29
C THR A 5 19.29 34.95 36.67
N SER A 6 19.23 34.93 35.33
CA SER A 6 18.38 34.06 34.52
C SER A 6 18.92 32.63 34.42
N PHE A 7 18.08 31.63 34.71
CA PHE A 7 18.32 30.24 34.32
C PHE A 7 17.62 29.95 32.99
N SER A 8 18.40 29.67 31.94
CA SER A 8 17.90 29.21 30.64
C SER A 8 17.86 27.66 30.60
N PRO A 9 16.70 27.03 30.32
CA PRO A 9 16.55 25.57 30.29
C PRO A 9 17.31 24.89 29.13
N ALA A 10 17.83 25.65 28.17
CA ALA A 10 18.63 25.13 27.07
C ALA A 10 20.00 24.58 27.51
N ARG A 11 20.57 25.06 28.63
CA ARG A 11 21.89 24.60 29.11
C ARG A 11 21.85 23.29 29.89
N LEU A 12 20.72 22.95 30.52
CA LEU A 12 20.56 21.66 31.19
C LEU A 12 20.34 20.53 30.17
N PHE A 13 19.54 20.77 29.12
CA PHE A 13 19.29 19.77 28.08
C PHE A 13 20.56 19.42 27.28
N VAL A 14 21.38 20.42 26.94
CA VAL A 14 22.67 20.21 26.24
C VAL A 14 23.72 19.52 27.14
N ARG A 15 23.72 19.77 28.45
CA ARG A 15 24.63 19.08 29.40
C ARG A 15 24.16 17.67 29.75
N PHE A 16 22.84 17.41 29.74
CA PHE A 16 22.26 16.09 29.97
C PHE A 16 22.43 15.16 28.76
N LEU A 17 22.30 15.70 27.54
CA LEU A 17 22.62 14.98 26.30
C LEU A 17 24.14 14.74 26.16
N GLY A 18 24.97 15.74 26.49
CA GLY A 18 26.44 15.64 26.43
C GLY A 18 27.03 14.60 27.38
N ARG A 19 26.51 14.46 28.60
CA ARG A 19 26.98 13.43 29.56
C ARG A 19 26.53 12.02 29.18
N ARG A 20 25.34 11.84 28.58
CA ARG A 20 24.90 10.53 28.06
C ARG A 20 25.59 10.16 26.75
N LEU A 21 25.89 11.11 25.86
CA LEU A 21 26.72 10.88 24.67
C LEU A 21 28.17 10.52 25.04
N LEU A 22 28.72 11.12 26.10
CA LEU A 22 30.04 10.73 26.63
C LEU A 22 30.02 9.34 27.27
N LEU A 23 28.98 9.00 28.04
CA LEU A 23 28.79 7.65 28.61
C LEU A 23 28.57 6.58 27.53
N PHE A 24 27.77 6.88 26.49
CA PHE A 24 27.62 6.03 25.30
C PHE A 24 28.94 5.90 24.52
N SER A 25 29.73 6.97 24.39
CA SER A 25 31.05 6.92 23.75
C SER A 25 32.02 6.03 24.52
N THR A 26 32.01 6.07 25.87
CA THR A 26 32.87 5.21 26.69
C THR A 26 32.45 3.73 26.67
N ILE A 27 31.17 3.42 26.48
CA ILE A 27 30.67 2.04 26.35
C ILE A 27 30.97 1.49 24.94
N LEU A 28 30.76 2.28 23.88
CA LEU A 28 31.10 1.91 22.49
C LEU A 28 32.61 1.79 22.24
N THR A 29 33.47 2.49 23.00
CA THR A 29 34.93 2.37 22.88
C THR A 29 35.51 1.09 23.50
N ARG A 30 34.74 0.33 24.30
CA ARG A 30 35.26 -0.87 24.99
C ARG A 30 34.96 -2.19 24.26
N PHE A 31 33.99 -2.23 23.36
CA PHE A 31 33.68 -3.39 22.49
C PHE A 31 32.91 -2.83 21.27
N PRO A 32 33.47 -2.82 20.05
CA PRO A 32 33.85 -4.04 19.32
C PRO A 32 35.25 -3.99 18.67
N ASP A 33 35.78 -5.17 18.34
CA ASP A 33 36.95 -5.32 17.47
C ASP A 33 36.73 -4.51 16.16
N ARG A 34 37.69 -3.66 15.78
CA ARG A 34 37.63 -2.85 14.55
C ARG A 34 37.47 -3.74 13.31
N ARG A 35 38.02 -4.96 13.37
CA ARG A 35 37.87 -5.97 12.31
C ARG A 35 36.42 -6.41 12.18
N PHE A 36 35.76 -6.67 13.31
CA PHE A 36 34.36 -7.05 13.34
C PHE A 36 33.44 -5.93 12.83
N ALA A 37 33.68 -4.67 13.23
CA ALA A 37 32.89 -3.53 12.75
C ALA A 37 32.97 -3.38 11.22
N LEU A 38 34.17 -3.51 10.63
CA LEU A 38 34.33 -3.47 9.18
C LEU A 38 33.70 -4.70 8.51
N GLY A 39 33.85 -5.89 9.10
CA GLY A 39 33.19 -7.12 8.65
C GLY A 39 31.67 -7.00 8.61
N LEU A 40 31.06 -6.35 9.61
CA LEU A 40 29.61 -6.10 9.65
C LEU A 40 29.16 -5.20 8.51
N ALA A 41 29.88 -4.10 8.25
CA ALA A 41 29.56 -3.23 7.11
C ALA A 41 29.71 -3.96 5.78
N ALA A 42 30.79 -4.75 5.61
CA ALA A 42 31.02 -5.51 4.38
C ALA A 42 29.92 -6.56 4.13
N SER A 43 29.58 -7.36 5.14
CA SER A 43 28.48 -8.32 5.09
C SER A 43 27.16 -7.64 4.75
N GLY A 44 26.83 -6.54 5.43
CA GLY A 44 25.60 -5.78 5.19
C GLY A 44 25.50 -5.22 3.77
N LEU A 45 26.56 -4.57 3.27
CA LEU A 45 26.59 -3.99 1.92
C LEU A 45 26.49 -5.07 0.84
N VAL A 46 27.24 -6.16 0.95
CA VAL A 46 27.20 -7.24 -0.04
C VAL A 46 25.83 -7.93 -0.04
N SER A 47 25.32 -8.32 1.12
CA SER A 47 24.02 -9.00 1.21
C SER A 47 22.88 -8.12 0.70
N SER A 48 22.82 -6.85 1.11
CA SER A 48 21.79 -5.92 0.60
C SER A 48 21.94 -5.63 -0.89
N LYS A 49 23.17 -5.49 -1.41
CA LYS A 49 23.42 -5.27 -2.85
C LYS A 49 23.00 -6.46 -3.70
N LEU A 50 23.25 -7.68 -3.24
CA LEU A 50 22.81 -8.89 -3.95
C LEU A 50 21.28 -8.97 -4.00
N VAL A 51 20.60 -8.66 -2.90
CA VAL A 51 19.13 -8.54 -2.88
C VAL A 51 18.64 -7.45 -3.82
N HIS A 52 19.29 -6.28 -3.83
CA HIS A 52 18.95 -5.17 -4.73
C HIS A 52 19.08 -5.57 -6.21
N ILE A 53 20.19 -6.19 -6.58
CA ILE A 53 20.41 -6.67 -7.96
C ILE A 53 19.36 -7.74 -8.32
N TYR A 54 19.07 -8.67 -7.42
CA TYR A 54 18.09 -9.73 -7.65
C TYR A 54 16.68 -9.16 -7.85
N ALA A 55 16.27 -8.21 -7.02
CA ALA A 55 14.94 -7.58 -7.11
C ALA A 55 14.70 -6.86 -8.45
N HIS A 56 15.76 -6.41 -9.13
CA HIS A 56 15.70 -5.68 -10.40
C HIS A 56 16.30 -6.46 -11.58
N ALA A 57 16.53 -7.78 -11.43
CA ALA A 57 17.20 -8.59 -12.43
C ALA A 57 16.42 -8.64 -13.76
N ASP A 58 15.09 -8.62 -13.71
CA ASP A 58 14.22 -8.64 -14.90
C ASP A 58 14.29 -7.33 -15.71
N ALA A 59 14.68 -6.23 -15.06
CA ALA A 59 14.77 -4.91 -15.69
C ALA A 59 16.17 -4.60 -16.23
N VAL A 60 17.16 -5.49 -16.00
CA VAL A 60 18.54 -5.34 -16.49
C VAL A 60 18.94 -6.55 -17.33
N PRO A 61 19.36 -6.38 -18.60
CA PRO A 61 19.80 -7.51 -19.42
C PRO A 61 20.94 -8.30 -18.77
N LEU A 62 20.86 -9.64 -18.77
CA LEU A 62 21.86 -10.53 -18.17
C LEU A 62 23.29 -10.24 -18.66
N GLN A 63 23.45 -9.90 -19.94
CA GLN A 63 24.74 -9.55 -20.53
C GLN A 63 25.33 -8.27 -19.89
N ALA A 64 24.48 -7.30 -19.57
CA ALA A 64 24.89 -6.08 -18.88
C ALA A 64 25.28 -6.36 -17.42
N LEU A 65 24.56 -7.24 -16.72
CA LEU A 65 24.93 -7.67 -15.36
C LEU A 65 26.28 -8.39 -15.33
N VAL A 66 26.55 -9.26 -16.30
CA VAL A 66 27.84 -9.97 -16.39
C VAL A 66 28.99 -9.02 -16.72
N LEU A 67 28.80 -8.14 -17.72
CA LEU A 67 29.84 -7.24 -18.19
C LEU A 67 30.14 -6.10 -17.21
N TRP A 68 29.10 -5.50 -16.64
CA TRP A 68 29.20 -4.32 -15.77
C TRP A 68 29.07 -4.64 -14.29
N GLY A 69 28.85 -5.89 -13.90
CA GLY A 69 28.67 -6.35 -12.53
C GLY A 69 29.69 -5.78 -11.53
N PRO A 70 31.01 -5.82 -11.80
CA PRO A 70 32.01 -5.26 -10.88
C PRO A 70 31.78 -3.78 -10.55
N SER A 71 31.33 -2.98 -11.52
CA SER A 71 31.06 -1.55 -11.32
C SER A 71 29.88 -1.27 -10.37
N LEU A 72 28.92 -2.20 -10.23
CA LEU A 72 27.74 -2.04 -9.38
C LEU A 72 28.10 -1.96 -7.89
N PHE A 73 29.23 -2.57 -7.51
CA PHE A 73 29.78 -2.56 -6.16
C PHE A 73 30.76 -1.40 -5.92
N GLY A 74 30.99 -0.53 -6.91
CA GLY A 74 32.01 0.54 -6.85
C GLY A 74 31.85 1.46 -5.64
N GLN A 75 30.63 1.93 -5.39
CA GLN A 75 30.33 2.81 -4.26
C GLN A 75 30.54 2.08 -2.91
N ASP A 76 30.17 0.80 -2.84
CA ASP A 76 30.33 -0.02 -1.64
C ASP A 76 31.83 -0.25 -1.32
N THR A 77 32.65 -0.51 -2.34
CA THR A 77 34.10 -0.62 -2.20
C THR A 77 34.70 0.68 -1.67
N VAL A 78 34.32 1.83 -2.23
CA VAL A 78 34.78 3.15 -1.74
C VAL A 78 34.39 3.37 -0.28
N LEU A 79 33.14 3.07 0.09
CA LEU A 79 32.67 3.19 1.47
C LEU A 79 33.48 2.31 2.43
N LEU A 80 33.75 1.06 2.06
CA LEU A 80 34.56 0.14 2.87
C LEU A 80 36.01 0.62 3.03
N LEU A 81 36.61 1.18 1.99
CA LEU A 81 37.97 1.75 2.05
C LEU A 81 38.02 3.00 2.94
N LEU A 82 37.00 3.86 2.89
CA LEU A 82 36.87 5.03 3.77
C LEU A 82 36.69 4.60 5.23
N LEU A 83 35.82 3.62 5.51
CA LEU A 83 35.64 3.07 6.86
C LEU A 83 36.94 2.43 7.37
N ARG A 84 37.64 1.67 6.52
CA ARG A 84 38.95 1.09 6.84
C ARG A 84 39.96 2.17 7.22
N LEU A 85 40.03 3.26 6.47
CA LEU A 85 40.91 4.40 6.74
C LEU A 85 40.60 5.08 8.08
N LEU A 86 39.31 5.30 8.39
CA LEU A 86 38.87 5.91 9.64
C LEU A 86 39.12 5.00 10.86
N LEU A 87 39.02 3.68 10.68
CA LEU A 87 39.33 2.69 11.71
C LEU A 87 40.86 2.56 11.93
N ASP A 88 41.69 2.85 10.92
CA ASP A 88 43.17 2.92 10.98
C ASP A 88 43.68 4.35 11.23
N ASN A 89 43.14 4.99 12.25
CA ASN A 89 43.47 6.37 12.61
C ASN A 89 44.76 6.55 13.43
N GLY A 90 45.77 5.68 13.23
CA GLY A 90 47.02 5.70 14.00
C GLY A 90 47.75 7.05 13.99
N LEU A 91 47.55 7.84 12.94
CA LEU A 91 48.17 9.15 12.70
C LEU A 91 47.45 10.33 13.39
N LEU A 92 46.25 10.14 13.95
CA LEU A 92 45.50 11.22 14.60
C LEU A 92 45.90 11.38 16.08
N PRO A 93 45.80 12.58 16.66
CA PRO A 93 46.00 12.80 18.09
C PRO A 93 45.08 11.91 18.94
N ALA A 94 45.57 11.42 20.08
CA ALA A 94 44.85 10.51 20.98
C ALA A 94 43.37 10.89 21.28
N PRO A 95 43.01 12.16 21.58
CA PRO A 95 41.62 12.52 21.83
C PRO A 95 40.72 12.44 20.59
N VAL A 96 41.30 12.64 19.39
CA VAL A 96 40.57 12.60 18.11
C VAL A 96 40.37 11.16 17.63
N ARG A 97 41.33 10.27 17.90
CA ARG A 97 41.24 8.83 17.52
C ARG A 97 40.00 8.15 18.09
N ALA A 98 39.73 8.36 19.37
CA ALA A 98 38.57 7.73 20.02
C ALA A 98 37.27 8.19 19.36
N SER A 99 37.13 9.49 19.08
CA SER A 99 35.95 10.05 18.40
C SER A 99 35.81 9.55 16.96
N VAL A 100 36.90 9.51 16.19
CA VAL A 100 36.86 9.04 14.80
C VAL A 100 36.55 7.55 14.70
N SER A 101 37.17 6.72 15.56
CA SER A 101 36.83 5.29 15.64
C SER A 101 35.38 5.08 16.07
N ALA A 102 34.88 5.85 17.06
CA ALA A 102 33.49 5.76 17.49
C ALA A 102 32.52 6.11 16.34
N VAL A 103 32.79 7.18 15.59
CA VAL A 103 31.98 7.55 14.41
C VAL A 103 32.01 6.45 13.36
N ALA A 104 33.19 5.92 13.01
CA ALA A 104 33.31 4.85 12.02
C ALA A 104 32.55 3.57 12.44
N VAL A 105 32.67 3.17 13.71
CA VAL A 105 31.92 2.03 14.27
C VAL A 105 30.41 2.31 14.23
N SER A 106 29.96 3.52 14.59
CA SER A 106 28.55 3.91 14.48
C SER A 106 28.04 3.81 13.06
N VAL A 107 28.81 4.26 12.06
CA VAL A 107 28.43 4.11 10.65
C VAL A 107 28.32 2.63 10.27
N CYS A 108 29.28 1.78 10.65
CA CYS A 108 29.19 0.34 10.40
C CYS A 108 27.93 -0.31 11.01
N VAL A 109 27.58 0.08 12.25
CA VAL A 109 26.37 -0.42 12.93
C VAL A 109 25.10 0.04 12.20
N VAL A 110 25.04 1.31 11.78
CA VAL A 110 23.91 1.83 11.01
C VAL A 110 23.77 1.11 9.67
N VAL A 111 24.87 0.89 8.94
CA VAL A 111 24.89 0.12 7.68
C VAL A 111 24.37 -1.30 7.91
N GLY A 112 24.86 -1.98 8.97
CA GLY A 112 24.40 -3.33 9.33
C GLY A 112 22.91 -3.37 9.68
N ALA A 113 22.42 -2.38 10.43
CA ALA A 113 21.00 -2.27 10.78
C ALA A 113 20.12 -2.02 9.55
N MET A 114 20.52 -1.09 8.66
CA MET A 114 19.83 -0.83 7.41
C MET A 114 19.80 -2.09 6.53
N ALA A 115 20.90 -2.83 6.45
CA ALA A 115 20.98 -4.05 5.66
C ALA A 115 20.07 -5.14 6.23
N SER A 116 20.04 -5.28 7.56
CA SER A 116 19.12 -6.20 8.24
C SER A 116 17.66 -5.86 7.91
N ILE A 117 17.27 -4.59 8.01
CA ILE A 117 15.91 -4.15 7.66
C ILE A 117 15.59 -4.46 6.19
N SER A 118 16.44 -4.03 5.25
CA SER A 118 16.22 -4.21 3.82
C SER A 118 16.11 -5.68 3.42
N VAL A 119 17.05 -6.52 3.87
CA VAL A 119 17.06 -7.95 3.57
C VAL A 119 15.89 -8.64 4.25
N SER A 120 15.57 -8.30 5.51
CA SER A 120 14.42 -8.89 6.21
C SER A 120 13.10 -8.56 5.52
N PHE A 121 12.92 -7.33 5.06
CA PHE A 121 11.75 -6.92 4.29
C PHE A 121 11.65 -7.73 3.00
N PHE A 122 12.74 -7.85 2.24
CA PHE A 122 12.77 -8.66 1.02
C PHE A 122 12.45 -10.14 1.28
N THR A 123 13.01 -10.74 2.35
CA THR A 123 12.75 -12.16 2.68
C THR A 123 11.30 -12.44 3.06
N VAL A 124 10.58 -11.44 3.59
CA VAL A 124 9.19 -11.59 4.02
C VAL A 124 8.23 -11.16 2.90
N ALA A 125 8.45 -10.00 2.30
CA ALA A 125 7.53 -9.42 1.32
C ALA A 125 7.81 -9.88 -0.12
N GLY A 126 9.00 -10.40 -0.40
CA GLY A 126 9.46 -10.72 -1.77
C GLY A 126 9.75 -9.49 -2.64
N LEU A 127 9.83 -8.29 -2.03
CA LEU A 127 9.96 -7.01 -2.71
C LEU A 127 10.95 -6.09 -2.00
N GLU A 128 11.49 -5.11 -2.72
CA GLU A 128 12.41 -4.13 -2.13
C GLU A 128 11.67 -3.11 -1.26
N LEU A 129 12.31 -2.67 -0.18
CA LEU A 129 11.80 -1.61 0.67
C LEU A 129 12.10 -0.24 0.03
N HIS A 130 11.06 0.52 -0.29
CA HIS A 130 11.22 1.94 -0.59
C HIS A 130 11.47 2.74 0.70
N TRP A 131 12.70 3.20 0.89
CA TRP A 131 13.13 3.98 2.05
C TRP A 131 12.33 5.27 2.26
N ARG A 132 11.80 5.89 1.20
CA ARG A 132 10.92 7.07 1.32
C ARG A 132 9.61 6.79 2.07
N ASN A 133 9.16 5.53 2.10
CA ASN A 133 7.91 5.10 2.72
C ASN A 133 8.08 4.61 4.16
N VAL A 134 9.30 4.60 4.69
CA VAL A 134 9.59 4.17 6.07
C VAL A 134 8.85 5.01 7.12
N GLY A 135 8.49 6.25 6.80
CA GLY A 135 7.67 7.10 7.68
C GLY A 135 6.29 6.52 8.01
N ALA A 136 5.71 5.68 7.14
CA ALA A 136 4.45 4.99 7.42
C ALA A 136 4.56 3.95 8.54
N ALA A 137 5.76 3.44 8.79
CA ALA A 137 6.04 2.49 9.88
C ALA A 137 5.94 3.12 11.28
N VAL A 138 5.77 4.45 11.38
CA VAL A 138 5.57 5.18 12.64
C VAL A 138 4.12 5.10 13.14
N ASP A 139 3.18 4.59 12.34
CA ASP A 139 1.82 4.35 12.79
C ASP A 139 1.75 3.22 13.84
N LEU A 140 1.01 3.45 14.94
CA LEU A 140 0.84 2.47 16.02
C LEU A 140 0.18 1.18 15.53
N SER A 141 -0.70 1.27 14.53
CA SER A 141 -1.29 0.07 13.89
C SER A 141 -0.26 -0.67 13.03
N ALA A 142 0.62 0.05 12.33
CA ALA A 142 1.71 -0.53 11.54
C ALA A 142 2.78 -1.19 12.42
N LEU A 143 2.97 -0.73 13.67
CA LEU A 143 3.90 -1.35 14.62
C LEU A 143 3.54 -2.81 14.91
N ARG A 144 2.25 -3.18 14.95
CA ARG A 144 1.84 -4.59 15.14
C ARG A 144 2.24 -5.48 13.96
N MET A 145 2.19 -4.95 12.74
CA MET A 145 2.72 -5.60 11.54
C MET A 145 4.26 -5.71 11.60
N LEU A 146 4.97 -4.71 12.12
CA LEU A 146 6.42 -4.82 12.35
C LEU A 146 6.75 -5.93 13.37
N LEU A 147 5.95 -6.08 14.43
CA LEU A 147 6.15 -7.12 15.44
C LEU A 147 6.07 -8.54 14.84
N THR A 148 5.23 -8.77 13.83
CA THR A 148 5.16 -10.07 13.15
C THR A 148 6.43 -10.38 12.34
N GLY A 149 7.17 -9.36 11.89
CA GLY A 149 8.43 -9.51 11.15
C GLY A 149 9.68 -9.61 12.03
N LEU A 150 9.57 -9.46 13.36
CA LEU A 150 10.72 -9.42 14.27
C LEU A 150 11.55 -10.70 14.28
N LEU A 151 10.92 -11.87 14.13
CA LEU A 151 11.64 -13.14 14.09
C LEU A 151 12.55 -13.19 12.85
N SER A 152 12.00 -12.89 11.68
CA SER A 152 12.76 -12.84 10.41
C SER A 152 13.88 -11.82 10.48
N MET A 153 13.61 -10.62 11.01
CA MET A 153 14.63 -9.59 11.23
C MET A 153 15.72 -10.06 12.21
N GLY A 154 15.35 -10.77 13.27
CA GLY A 154 16.29 -11.36 14.23
C GLY A 154 17.20 -12.42 13.59
N LEU A 155 16.63 -13.31 12.78
CA LEU A 155 17.37 -14.35 12.04
C LEU A 155 18.32 -13.73 11.00
N VAL A 156 17.86 -12.74 10.23
CA VAL A 156 18.70 -12.00 9.27
C VAL A 156 19.83 -11.26 9.99
N THR A 157 19.53 -10.61 11.11
CA THR A 157 20.55 -9.93 11.94
C THR A 157 21.59 -10.92 12.45
N ALA A 158 21.16 -12.08 12.95
CA ALA A 158 22.06 -13.13 13.42
C ALA A 158 22.95 -13.66 12.27
N ALA A 159 22.37 -13.90 11.09
CA ALA A 159 23.11 -14.33 9.91
C ALA A 159 24.16 -13.29 9.47
N LEU A 160 23.81 -11.99 9.47
CA LEU A 160 24.74 -10.90 9.16
C LEU A 160 25.89 -10.81 10.19
N LEU A 161 25.60 -10.98 11.48
CA LEU A 161 26.62 -11.00 12.55
C LEU A 161 27.55 -12.21 12.44
N LEU A 162 27.02 -13.39 12.12
CA LEU A 162 27.81 -14.60 11.86
C LEU A 162 28.72 -14.42 10.65
N LEU A 163 28.17 -13.90 9.54
CA LEU A 163 28.93 -13.60 8.34
C LEU A 163 30.02 -12.56 8.62
N ALA A 164 29.72 -11.52 9.41
CA ALA A 164 30.71 -10.55 9.87
C ALA A 164 31.84 -11.20 10.67
N GLY A 165 31.52 -12.15 11.56
CA GLY A 165 32.51 -12.89 12.34
C GLY A 165 33.44 -13.76 11.49
N ILE A 166 32.94 -14.33 10.39
CA ILE A 166 33.72 -15.12 9.44
C ILE A 166 34.58 -14.21 8.55
N LEU A 167 33.98 -13.13 8.03
CA LEU A 167 34.60 -12.24 7.05
C LEU A 167 35.51 -11.16 7.66
N GLN A 168 35.49 -10.93 8.98
CA GLN A 168 36.25 -9.85 9.62
C GLN A 168 37.75 -9.84 9.28
N ALA A 169 38.42 -11.00 9.28
CA ALA A 169 39.85 -11.07 8.99
C ALA A 169 40.14 -10.94 7.48
N PRO A 170 39.46 -11.68 6.58
CA PRO A 170 39.59 -11.48 5.13
C PRO A 170 39.28 -10.05 4.68
N CYS A 171 38.16 -9.46 5.12
CA CYS A 171 37.77 -8.11 4.74
C CYS A 171 38.78 -7.07 5.21
N PHE A 172 39.26 -7.18 6.46
CA PHE A 172 40.26 -6.26 7.01
C PHE A 172 41.61 -6.38 6.30
N LEU A 173 42.01 -7.59 5.92
CA LEU A 173 43.21 -7.85 5.13
C LEU A 173 43.09 -7.26 3.73
N VAL A 174 42.05 -7.62 2.98
CA VAL A 174 41.83 -7.22 1.58
C VAL A 174 41.69 -5.70 1.45
N THR A 175 40.91 -5.06 2.31
CA THR A 175 40.77 -3.58 2.31
C THR A 175 42.08 -2.88 2.70
N GLY A 176 42.90 -3.50 3.55
CA GLY A 176 44.26 -3.03 3.84
C GLY A 176 45.16 -3.08 2.60
N MET A 177 45.22 -4.23 1.92
CA MET A 177 45.98 -4.40 0.67
C MET A 177 45.52 -3.42 -0.42
N ALA A 178 44.21 -3.22 -0.55
CA ALA A 178 43.63 -2.25 -1.47
C ALA A 178 44.09 -0.81 -1.16
N LEU A 179 44.06 -0.40 0.10
CA LEU A 179 44.57 0.91 0.51
C LEU A 179 46.07 1.06 0.24
N ASP A 180 46.86 0.01 0.46
CA ASP A 180 48.32 0.04 0.20
C ASP A 180 48.61 0.22 -1.29
N LEU A 181 47.89 -0.50 -2.16
CA LEU A 181 47.97 -0.35 -3.62
C LEU A 181 47.56 1.05 -4.08
N LEU A 182 46.53 1.64 -3.47
CA LEU A 182 46.06 3.00 -3.79
C LEU A 182 47.00 4.10 -3.27
N ARG A 183 47.70 3.86 -2.16
CA ARG A 183 48.68 4.79 -1.56
C ARG A 183 50.02 4.78 -2.28
N TRP A 184 50.45 3.63 -2.81
CA TRP A 184 51.74 3.46 -3.50
C TRP A 184 52.05 4.50 -4.59
N PRO A 185 51.12 4.87 -5.51
CA PRO A 185 51.39 5.92 -6.49
C PRO A 185 51.43 7.34 -5.89
N LEU A 186 50.67 7.59 -4.81
CA LEU A 186 50.62 8.90 -4.14
C LEU A 186 51.88 9.18 -3.31
N THR A 187 52.48 8.15 -2.70
CA THR A 187 53.73 8.28 -1.92
C THR A 187 54.97 8.46 -2.80
N ALA A 188 54.93 7.97 -4.05
CA ALA A 188 55.98 8.20 -5.04
C ALA A 188 56.11 9.67 -5.48
N LEU A 189 55.02 10.45 -5.38
CA LEU A 189 54.95 11.87 -5.75
C LEU A 189 55.30 12.83 -4.59
N LEU A 190 55.49 12.32 -3.36
CA LEU A 190 55.80 13.14 -2.18
C LEU A 190 57.33 13.37 -2.01
N PRO A 191 57.76 14.55 -1.53
CA PRO A 191 59.15 14.82 -1.17
C PRO A 191 59.72 13.79 -0.18
N ALA A 192 61.03 13.52 -0.26
CA ALA A 192 61.71 12.49 0.55
C ALA A 192 61.48 12.65 2.07
N SER A 193 61.30 13.89 2.55
CA SER A 193 61.01 14.22 3.95
C SER A 193 59.65 13.73 4.44
N ILE A 194 58.63 13.66 3.57
CA ILE A 194 57.29 13.13 3.89
C ILE A 194 57.24 11.61 3.65
N ARG A 195 58.09 11.09 2.75
CA ARG A 195 58.25 9.66 2.46
C ARG A 195 58.69 8.86 3.69
N SER A 196 59.63 9.38 4.49
CA SER A 196 60.03 8.74 5.76
C SER A 196 58.88 8.67 6.79
N TRP A 197 57.99 9.66 6.79
CA TRP A 197 56.83 9.70 7.67
C TRP A 197 55.70 8.76 7.19
N ALA A 198 55.50 8.63 5.88
CA ALA A 198 54.54 7.71 5.28
C ALA A 198 54.98 6.22 5.35
N SER A 199 56.28 5.93 5.25
CA SER A 199 56.83 4.56 5.31
C SER A 199 56.85 3.95 6.71
N GLY A 200 56.75 4.75 7.78
CA GLY A 200 56.55 4.25 9.15
C GLY A 200 55.14 3.69 9.41
N CYS A 201 54.24 3.78 8.43
CA CYS A 201 52.80 3.54 8.59
C CYS A 201 52.33 2.17 8.03
N GLY A 202 53.24 1.27 7.61
CA GLY A 202 52.92 0.02 6.91
C GLY A 202 53.64 -1.24 7.40
N SER A 203 54.26 -1.26 8.59
CA SER A 203 54.85 -2.49 9.13
C SER A 203 53.82 -3.28 9.95
N VAL A 204 53.28 -4.32 9.32
CA VAL A 204 52.67 -5.46 10.02
C VAL A 204 53.80 -6.23 10.71
N SER A 205 54.08 -5.93 11.98
CA SER A 205 54.63 -6.93 12.91
C SER A 205 53.53 -7.30 13.89
N GLY A 206 53.07 -8.55 13.83
CA GLY A 206 52.08 -9.08 14.77
C GLY A 206 52.56 -8.94 16.20
N SER A 207 51.81 -8.20 17.02
CA SER A 207 51.81 -8.44 18.47
C SER A 207 51.02 -9.73 18.68
N GLY A 208 51.76 -10.76 19.10
CA GLY A 208 51.27 -12.12 19.29
C GLY A 208 50.09 -12.21 20.25
N SER A 209 49.35 -13.28 20.03
CA SER A 209 48.32 -13.82 20.90
C SER A 209 48.80 -13.96 22.34
N ASP A 210 48.05 -13.33 23.26
CA ASP A 210 47.93 -13.79 24.65
C ASP A 210 47.34 -15.21 24.66
N TYR A 211 48.20 -16.23 24.66
CA TYR A 211 47.84 -17.54 25.19
C TYR A 211 48.31 -17.60 26.65
N ARG A 212 47.37 -17.31 27.56
CA ARG A 212 47.52 -17.58 28.99
C ARG A 212 47.71 -19.08 29.20
N HIS A 213 48.93 -19.50 29.53
CA HIS A 213 49.13 -20.78 30.21
C HIS A 213 48.66 -20.67 31.66
N LEU A 214 47.80 -21.62 32.03
CA LEU A 214 47.25 -21.83 33.36
C LEU A 214 48.38 -22.12 34.35
N ALA A 215 48.48 -21.31 35.40
CA ALA A 215 49.28 -21.61 36.58
C ALA A 215 48.48 -22.54 37.50
N SER A 216 48.84 -23.82 37.51
CA SER A 216 48.54 -24.73 38.62
C SER A 216 49.79 -24.88 39.47
N ARG A 217 49.73 -24.24 40.65
CA ARG A 217 50.05 -24.79 41.97
C ARG A 217 51.40 -25.51 42.19
N GLN A 218 52.10 -24.96 43.18
CA GLN A 218 52.94 -25.62 44.19
C GLN A 218 54.47 -25.71 43.98
N ASP A 219 55.11 -25.11 44.99
CA ASP A 219 56.33 -25.50 45.69
C ASP A 219 57.69 -24.95 45.23
N SER A 220 58.16 -24.01 46.07
CA SER A 220 59.42 -24.07 46.83
C SER A 220 60.75 -23.64 46.20
N GLU A 221 61.41 -22.78 46.98
CA GLU A 221 62.85 -22.59 47.21
C GLU A 221 63.71 -21.81 46.20
N CYS A 222 64.24 -20.68 46.72
CA CYS A 222 65.66 -20.28 46.81
C CYS A 222 66.64 -21.10 45.94
N ASP A 223 67.61 -20.54 45.20
CA ASP A 223 68.68 -19.69 45.69
C ASP A 223 69.55 -19.16 44.52
N TYR A 224 70.50 -18.29 44.84
CA TYR A 224 71.44 -17.59 43.94
C TYR A 224 72.63 -18.44 43.43
N GLU A 225 73.35 -17.85 42.44
CA GLU A 225 74.74 -18.14 42.00
C GLU A 225 74.94 -19.46 41.21
N ASP A 226 75.86 -19.65 40.26
CA ASP A 226 77.02 -18.91 39.78
C ASP A 226 77.43 -19.43 38.37
N ASP A 227 78.38 -18.70 37.79
CA ASP A 227 79.30 -18.86 36.66
C ASP A 227 79.58 -20.21 35.90
N ASP A 228 80.12 -19.95 34.69
CA ASP A 228 81.18 -20.66 33.95
C ASP A 228 80.88 -21.87 33.01
N ASP A 229 80.96 -21.52 31.70
CA ASP A 229 82.00 -21.95 30.73
C ASP A 229 82.14 -23.39 30.20
N GLU A 230 82.68 -23.44 28.98
CA GLU A 230 83.33 -24.56 28.25
C GLU A 230 82.51 -25.55 27.37
N LYS A 231 82.50 -25.22 26.06
CA LYS A 231 83.27 -25.82 24.93
C LYS A 231 83.51 -27.36 24.80
N TYR A 232 83.60 -27.77 23.52
CA TYR A 232 84.18 -29.00 22.90
C TYR A 232 83.26 -30.26 22.77
N THR A 233 82.72 -30.57 21.58
CA THR A 233 83.23 -31.35 20.40
C THR A 233 82.90 -32.85 20.39
N GLY A 234 82.65 -33.39 19.19
CA GLY A 234 82.76 -34.82 18.84
C GLY A 234 81.48 -35.36 18.22
N SER A 235 81.31 -35.42 16.90
CA SER A 235 81.91 -36.30 15.87
C SER A 235 80.92 -37.40 15.44
N ASP A 236 80.73 -37.48 14.12
CA ASP A 236 80.46 -38.69 13.32
C ASP A 236 79.11 -39.43 13.54
N SER A 237 78.35 -39.87 12.53
CA SER A 237 78.62 -40.12 11.11
C SER A 237 77.30 -40.41 10.36
N ALA A 238 77.27 -39.99 9.10
CA ALA A 238 76.67 -40.59 7.91
C ALA A 238 75.29 -41.30 7.94
N SER A 239 74.43 -40.73 7.08
CA SER A 239 73.54 -41.38 6.11
C SER A 239 72.26 -42.10 6.59
N SER A 240 71.14 -41.39 6.46
CA SER A 240 70.04 -41.85 5.63
C SER A 240 69.37 -40.66 4.94
N LEU A 241 69.34 -40.72 3.60
CA LEU A 241 68.47 -39.91 2.77
C LEU A 241 67.03 -40.36 3.04
N ASP A 242 66.18 -39.46 3.48
CA ASP A 242 64.78 -39.50 3.10
C ASP A 242 64.21 -38.09 2.96
N LEU A 243 63.60 -37.89 1.79
CA LEU A 243 62.98 -36.66 1.30
C LEU A 243 62.01 -36.07 2.34
N ARG A 244 62.27 -34.85 2.79
CA ARG A 244 61.23 -34.00 3.38
C ARG A 244 61.16 -32.67 2.63
N SER A 245 60.14 -32.57 1.79
CA SER A 245 59.71 -31.37 1.11
C SER A 245 59.31 -30.29 2.13
N GLU A 246 60.03 -29.18 2.12
CA GLU A 246 59.68 -27.90 2.76
C GLU A 246 58.40 -27.30 2.14
N PRO A 247 57.38 -26.86 2.90
CA PRO A 247 56.24 -26.16 2.35
C PRO A 247 56.58 -24.68 2.08
N ALA A 248 56.95 -24.37 0.84
CA ALA A 248 57.04 -22.99 0.34
C ALA A 248 55.64 -22.43 0.03
N SER A 249 54.86 -21.95 1.02
CA SER A 249 53.44 -21.61 0.76
C SER A 249 52.78 -20.36 1.39
N PRO A 250 53.38 -19.50 2.24
CA PRO A 250 52.69 -18.28 2.69
C PRO A 250 52.97 -17.04 1.80
N ARG A 251 54.21 -16.85 1.33
CA ARG A 251 54.61 -15.61 0.60
C ARG A 251 54.09 -15.55 -0.84
N ARG A 252 54.06 -16.69 -1.54
CA ARG A 252 53.49 -16.79 -2.90
C ARG A 252 51.98 -16.58 -2.89
N LEU A 253 51.30 -17.11 -1.88
CA LEU A 253 49.86 -16.93 -1.67
C LEU A 253 49.53 -15.45 -1.43
N LEU A 254 50.27 -14.78 -0.54
CA LEU A 254 50.06 -13.36 -0.26
C LEU A 254 50.26 -12.48 -1.51
N VAL A 255 51.31 -12.74 -2.30
CA VAL A 255 51.53 -12.05 -3.58
C VAL A 255 50.40 -12.30 -4.56
N ALA A 256 49.91 -13.54 -4.66
CA ALA A 256 48.75 -13.86 -5.50
C ALA A 256 47.49 -13.09 -5.07
N VAL A 257 47.23 -12.96 -3.77
CA VAL A 257 46.10 -12.16 -3.25
C VAL A 257 46.28 -10.67 -3.58
N TYR A 258 47.47 -10.10 -3.43
CA TYR A 258 47.74 -8.71 -3.84
C TYR A 258 47.48 -8.47 -5.34
N ILE A 259 47.93 -9.39 -6.20
CA ILE A 259 47.68 -9.32 -7.64
C ILE A 259 46.17 -9.41 -7.93
N LEU A 260 45.46 -10.32 -7.25
CA LEU A 260 44.02 -10.47 -7.40
C LEU A 260 43.27 -9.20 -6.96
N VAL A 261 43.61 -8.61 -5.82
CA VAL A 261 43.00 -7.35 -5.35
C VAL A 261 43.28 -6.21 -6.33
N GLY A 262 44.51 -6.09 -6.81
CA GLY A 262 44.88 -5.09 -7.83
C GLY A 262 44.10 -5.27 -9.13
N PHE A 263 43.99 -6.49 -9.64
CA PHE A 263 43.21 -6.80 -10.83
C PHE A 263 41.72 -6.50 -10.63
N SER A 264 41.14 -6.88 -9.48
CA SER A 264 39.74 -6.59 -9.15
C SER A 264 39.46 -5.09 -9.08
N LEU A 265 40.32 -4.30 -8.45
CA LEU A 265 40.18 -2.84 -8.40
C LEU A 265 40.32 -2.22 -9.80
N LEU A 266 41.25 -2.71 -10.62
CA LEU A 266 41.43 -2.23 -12.00
C LEU A 266 40.23 -2.59 -12.88
N ALA A 267 39.72 -3.81 -12.78
CA ALA A 267 38.52 -4.26 -13.48
C ALA A 267 37.29 -3.44 -13.04
N GLN A 268 37.14 -3.19 -11.74
CA GLN A 268 36.06 -2.35 -11.20
C GLN A 268 36.17 -0.89 -11.67
N ALA A 269 37.37 -0.31 -11.68
CA ALA A 269 37.59 1.04 -12.19
C ALA A 269 37.34 1.14 -13.70
N ALA A 270 37.85 0.19 -14.49
CA ALA A 270 37.62 0.14 -15.93
C ALA A 270 36.14 -0.03 -16.25
N THR A 271 35.47 -1.00 -15.62
CA THR A 271 34.03 -1.20 -15.82
C THR A 271 33.23 0.02 -15.38
N TYR A 272 33.57 0.69 -14.27
CA TYR A 272 32.88 1.92 -13.86
C TYR A 272 33.07 3.08 -14.85
N LEU A 273 34.26 3.26 -15.40
CA LEU A 273 34.58 4.33 -16.36
C LEU A 273 33.94 4.14 -17.73
N PHE A 274 33.89 2.88 -18.21
CA PHE A 274 33.36 2.56 -19.54
C PHE A 274 31.88 2.16 -19.52
N ARG A 275 31.26 2.04 -18.34
CA ARG A 275 29.85 1.68 -18.22
C ARG A 275 28.98 2.70 -18.95
N PRO A 276 28.04 2.25 -19.81
CA PRO A 276 27.08 3.15 -20.42
C PRO A 276 26.28 3.89 -19.34
N SER A 277 25.88 5.12 -19.61
CA SER A 277 25.04 5.93 -18.72
C SER A 277 23.57 5.48 -18.80
N ASP A 278 23.34 4.20 -18.52
CA ASP A 278 22.02 3.57 -18.46
C ASP A 278 21.42 3.79 -17.06
N ALA A 279 20.17 4.29 -17.01
CA ALA A 279 19.47 4.55 -15.76
C ALA A 279 19.35 3.30 -14.88
N SER A 280 19.15 2.12 -15.47
CA SER A 280 19.01 0.85 -14.75
C SER A 280 20.31 0.48 -14.01
N LEU A 281 21.45 0.57 -14.70
CA LEU A 281 22.76 0.27 -14.12
C LEU A 281 23.19 1.32 -13.09
N VAL A 282 22.83 2.58 -13.30
CA VAL A 282 23.06 3.64 -12.31
C VAL A 282 22.25 3.38 -11.05
N PHE A 283 20.96 3.09 -11.20
CA PHE A 283 20.05 2.84 -10.08
C PHE A 283 20.49 1.64 -9.22
N VAL A 284 20.80 0.51 -9.85
CA VAL A 284 21.25 -0.70 -9.14
C VAL A 284 22.64 -0.52 -8.49
N SER A 285 23.42 0.49 -8.91
CA SER A 285 24.76 0.75 -8.36
C SER A 285 24.79 1.57 -7.05
N TRP A 286 23.67 2.14 -6.60
CA TRP A 286 23.64 2.96 -5.38
C TRP A 286 23.93 2.16 -4.10
N THR A 287 24.85 2.66 -3.27
CA THR A 287 25.14 2.03 -1.98
C THR A 287 24.00 2.26 -0.98
N LEU A 288 23.75 1.26 -0.12
CA LEU A 288 22.63 1.23 0.81
C LEU A 288 22.46 2.50 1.66
N PRO A 289 23.52 3.11 2.24
CA PRO A 289 23.35 4.32 3.06
C PRO A 289 22.91 5.56 2.27
N LEU A 290 23.06 5.55 0.95
CA LEU A 290 22.64 6.64 0.08
C LEU A 290 21.22 6.44 -0.47
N LEU A 291 20.68 5.22 -0.46
CA LEU A 291 19.34 4.92 -1.01
C LEU A 291 18.24 5.85 -0.46
N PRO A 292 18.14 6.14 0.86
CA PRO A 292 17.10 7.05 1.35
C PRO A 292 17.17 8.47 0.76
N LEU A 293 18.39 8.97 0.52
CA LEU A 293 18.60 10.30 -0.05
C LEU A 293 18.35 10.31 -1.56
N VAL A 294 18.79 9.25 -2.24
CA VAL A 294 18.63 9.06 -3.68
C VAL A 294 17.16 8.92 -4.02
N GLU A 295 16.42 8.06 -3.31
CA GLU A 295 14.97 7.92 -3.52
C GLU A 295 14.25 9.25 -3.32
N LEU A 296 14.58 10.01 -2.27
CA LEU A 296 13.98 11.33 -2.05
C LEU A 296 14.29 12.31 -3.18
N ALA A 297 15.50 12.26 -3.75
CA ALA A 297 15.90 13.09 -4.89
C ALA A 297 15.23 12.63 -6.21
N LEU A 298 15.02 11.32 -6.36
CA LEU A 298 14.39 10.66 -7.52
C LEU A 298 12.85 10.62 -7.45
N SER A 299 12.25 11.13 -6.37
CA SER A 299 10.81 11.42 -6.28
C SER A 299 10.33 12.51 -7.26
N SER A 300 11.21 13.02 -8.12
CA SER A 300 10.84 13.91 -9.21
C SER A 300 9.99 13.17 -10.24
N SER A 301 8.93 13.80 -10.75
CA SER A 301 7.99 13.10 -11.62
C SER A 301 8.61 12.82 -13.00
N VAL A 302 8.81 11.53 -13.35
CA VAL A 302 9.31 11.06 -14.67
C VAL A 302 8.53 11.74 -15.79
N LEU A 303 7.20 11.77 -15.63
CA LEU A 303 6.24 12.29 -16.60
C LEU A 303 6.41 13.80 -16.86
N ALA A 304 6.84 14.59 -15.87
CA ALA A 304 7.08 16.02 -16.08
C ALA A 304 8.36 16.28 -16.88
N ARG A 305 9.40 15.46 -16.72
CA ARG A 305 10.62 15.59 -17.54
C ARG A 305 10.36 15.23 -19.00
N MET A 306 9.56 14.20 -19.25
CA MET A 306 9.25 13.76 -20.62
C MET A 306 8.50 14.82 -21.42
N ARG A 307 7.71 15.71 -20.78
CA ARG A 307 7.08 16.85 -21.47
C ARG A 307 8.08 17.91 -21.95
N GLY A 308 9.20 18.09 -21.25
CA GLY A 308 10.23 19.08 -21.60
C GLY A 308 11.13 18.68 -22.77
N GLY A 309 11.14 17.38 -23.13
CA GLY A 309 12.04 16.81 -24.14
C GLY A 309 11.39 16.66 -25.51
N GLY A 310 10.89 17.74 -26.13
CA GLY A 310 10.70 17.96 -27.58
C GLY A 310 10.07 16.89 -28.51
N GLY A 311 9.71 15.70 -28.05
CA GLY A 311 9.37 14.55 -28.90
C GLY A 311 7.95 14.02 -28.73
N PHE A 312 7.18 14.53 -27.77
CA PHE A 312 5.79 14.12 -27.55
C PHE A 312 4.83 15.22 -28.01
N GLN A 313 4.03 14.92 -29.04
CA GLN A 313 2.76 15.59 -29.32
C GLN A 313 1.77 15.22 -28.18
N GLY A 314 1.96 15.83 -27.02
CA GLY A 314 1.07 15.67 -25.87
C GLY A 314 -0.25 16.42 -26.06
N LEU A 315 -1.21 16.11 -25.20
CA LEU A 315 -2.38 16.96 -24.96
C LEU A 315 -1.93 18.39 -24.66
N ASP A 316 -2.59 19.38 -25.27
CA ASP A 316 -2.33 20.79 -24.99
C ASP A 316 -2.40 21.03 -23.48
N GLU A 317 -1.36 21.66 -22.91
CA GLU A 317 -1.25 21.97 -21.47
C GLU A 317 -2.42 22.83 -20.96
N ASN A 318 -3.16 23.47 -21.87
CA ASN A 318 -4.36 24.26 -21.54
C ASN A 318 -5.62 23.41 -21.32
N VAL A 319 -5.62 22.12 -21.67
CA VAL A 319 -6.78 21.24 -21.47
C VAL A 319 -6.88 20.84 -20.00
N THR A 320 -8.07 20.97 -19.43
CA THR A 320 -8.37 20.62 -18.02
C THR A 320 -9.84 20.23 -17.87
N ALA A 321 -10.10 19.30 -16.97
CA ALA A 321 -11.44 18.93 -16.50
C ALA A 321 -11.98 19.91 -15.45
N LEU A 322 -11.20 20.92 -15.06
CA LEU A 322 -11.62 21.91 -14.08
C LEU A 322 -12.32 23.11 -14.73
N SER A 323 -13.31 23.64 -14.01
CA SER A 323 -14.08 24.84 -14.34
C SER A 323 -14.05 25.84 -13.18
N SER A 324 -14.20 27.12 -13.48
CA SER A 324 -14.38 28.18 -12.47
C SER A 324 -15.80 28.27 -11.93
N ARG A 325 -16.75 27.51 -12.51
CA ARG A 325 -18.13 27.42 -12.04
C ARG A 325 -18.55 25.96 -11.99
N PRO A 326 -19.19 25.51 -10.90
CA PRO A 326 -19.73 24.16 -10.82
C PRO A 326 -20.94 24.03 -11.75
N PRO A 327 -21.30 22.80 -12.19
CA PRO A 327 -22.52 22.59 -12.96
C PRO A 327 -23.74 22.96 -12.11
N PRO A 328 -24.77 23.60 -12.71
CA PRO A 328 -25.92 24.07 -11.95
C PRO A 328 -26.80 22.91 -11.49
N PHE A 329 -27.04 22.81 -10.17
CA PHE A 329 -28.00 21.89 -9.56
C PHE A 329 -29.16 22.68 -8.96
N THR A 330 -30.32 22.65 -9.61
CA THR A 330 -31.49 23.48 -9.21
C THR A 330 -32.13 23.03 -7.90
N TRP A 331 -31.92 21.77 -7.51
CA TRP A 331 -32.42 21.16 -6.28
C TRP A 331 -31.50 21.40 -5.08
N LEU A 332 -30.30 21.93 -5.28
CA LEU A 332 -29.37 22.19 -4.19
C LEU A 332 -29.85 23.40 -3.38
N PRO A 333 -29.95 23.33 -2.04
CA PRO A 333 -30.50 24.42 -1.24
C PRO A 333 -29.61 25.67 -1.32
N VAL A 334 -30.22 26.83 -1.62
CA VAL A 334 -29.57 28.14 -1.67
C VAL A 334 -29.97 28.96 -0.44
N GLY A 335 -29.00 29.51 0.30
CA GLY A 335 -29.25 30.40 1.45
C GLY A 335 -29.53 29.71 2.79
N GLY A 336 -29.37 28.38 2.88
CA GLY A 336 -29.48 27.58 4.11
C GLY A 336 -28.14 27.03 4.62
N LYS A 337 -28.17 26.02 5.50
CA LYS A 337 -26.95 25.29 5.91
C LYS A 337 -26.42 24.49 4.72
N ASN A 338 -25.16 24.74 4.35
CA ASN A 338 -24.46 24.01 3.29
C ASN A 338 -24.50 22.49 3.54
N LEU A 339 -24.72 21.71 2.47
CA LEU A 339 -24.61 20.26 2.52
C LEU A 339 -23.13 19.86 2.50
N GLU A 340 -22.76 18.95 3.42
CA GLU A 340 -21.41 18.36 3.46
C GLU A 340 -21.17 17.52 2.20
N GLY A 341 -19.96 17.62 1.63
CA GLY A 341 -19.60 16.99 0.35
C GLY A 341 -20.01 17.78 -0.90
N PHE A 342 -20.71 18.91 -0.74
CA PHE A 342 -21.15 19.81 -1.81
C PHE A 342 -20.49 21.19 -1.74
N GLU A 343 -19.34 21.30 -1.06
CA GLU A 343 -18.65 22.58 -0.79
C GLU A 343 -18.35 23.36 -2.07
N ASP A 344 -18.11 22.66 -3.18
CA ASP A 344 -17.83 23.25 -4.49
C ASP A 344 -19.00 24.04 -5.07
N TRP A 345 -20.24 23.76 -4.69
CA TRP A 345 -21.41 24.53 -5.13
C TRP A 345 -21.67 25.78 -4.30
N TYR A 346 -21.00 25.93 -3.16
CA TYR A 346 -21.19 27.06 -2.24
C TYR A 346 -20.03 28.07 -2.27
N LEU A 347 -18.91 27.74 -2.91
CA LEU A 347 -17.68 28.54 -2.92
C LEU A 347 -17.35 29.05 -4.33
N PRO A 348 -17.73 30.29 -4.69
CA PRO A 348 -17.67 30.79 -6.07
C PRO A 348 -16.24 31.04 -6.61
N ASP A 349 -15.24 31.17 -5.73
CA ASP A 349 -13.86 31.49 -6.10
C ASP A 349 -12.96 30.25 -6.27
N ARG A 350 -13.56 29.05 -6.28
CA ARG A 350 -12.81 27.79 -6.37
C ARG A 350 -12.93 27.18 -7.77
N THR A 351 -12.04 26.23 -8.06
CA THR A 351 -12.11 25.41 -9.27
C THR A 351 -12.76 24.10 -8.93
N HIS A 352 -13.59 23.60 -9.84
CA HIS A 352 -14.46 22.44 -9.63
C HIS A 352 -14.30 21.48 -10.79
N TYR A 353 -14.50 20.19 -10.55
CA TYR A 353 -14.59 19.22 -11.63
C TYR A 353 -15.86 19.46 -12.46
N ASP A 354 -15.69 19.49 -13.78
CA ASP A 354 -16.77 19.60 -14.75
C ASP A 354 -16.60 18.49 -15.78
N ALA A 355 -17.54 17.55 -15.73
CA ALA A 355 -17.53 16.35 -16.55
C ALA A 355 -17.70 16.66 -18.05
N THR A 356 -18.16 17.85 -18.44
CA THR A 356 -18.24 18.28 -19.85
C THR A 356 -16.91 18.77 -20.39
N ARG A 357 -15.97 19.11 -19.50
CA ARG A 357 -14.61 19.58 -19.83
C ARG A 357 -13.56 18.48 -19.73
N ASP A 358 -13.89 17.36 -19.08
CA ASP A 358 -12.98 16.23 -18.94
C ASP A 358 -12.72 15.55 -20.30
N PRO A 359 -11.51 15.70 -20.88
CA PRO A 359 -11.24 15.25 -22.23
C PRO A 359 -11.13 13.73 -22.36
N ILE A 360 -10.98 12.99 -21.25
CA ILE A 360 -10.92 11.52 -21.23
C ILE A 360 -12.20 10.87 -20.74
N ARG A 361 -13.19 11.67 -20.31
CA ARG A 361 -14.48 11.15 -19.87
C ARG A 361 -15.29 10.64 -21.07
N VAL A 362 -15.95 9.51 -20.84
CA VAL A 362 -16.94 8.93 -21.75
C VAL A 362 -18.21 8.68 -20.95
N THR A 363 -19.36 9.11 -21.45
CA THR A 363 -20.66 8.88 -20.80
C THR A 363 -21.59 8.06 -21.69
N ASN A 364 -22.27 7.10 -21.08
CA ASN A 364 -23.28 6.26 -21.73
C ASN A 364 -24.70 6.55 -21.24
N LEU A 365 -24.93 7.61 -20.47
CA LEU A 365 -26.25 7.93 -19.90
C LEU A 365 -27.33 8.22 -20.96
N HIS A 366 -26.92 8.63 -22.16
CA HIS A 366 -27.83 8.81 -23.31
C HIS A 366 -28.29 7.48 -23.93
N GLN A 367 -27.58 6.38 -23.67
CA GLN A 367 -28.00 5.05 -24.11
C GLN A 367 -29.12 4.55 -23.21
N PRO A 368 -30.14 3.86 -23.72
CA PRO A 368 -31.14 3.22 -22.86
C PRO A 368 -30.50 2.14 -21.97
N PRO A 369 -31.12 1.78 -20.82
CA PRO A 369 -30.67 0.65 -20.01
C PRO A 369 -30.53 -0.64 -20.83
N LEU A 370 -29.74 -1.59 -20.33
CA LEU A 370 -29.51 -2.88 -20.98
C LEU A 370 -30.84 -3.57 -21.29
N PRO A 371 -31.07 -4.05 -22.53
CA PRO A 371 -32.36 -4.63 -22.94
C PRO A 371 -32.89 -5.71 -21.98
N GLN A 372 -31.98 -6.51 -21.43
CA GLN A 372 -32.29 -7.64 -20.55
C GLN A 372 -32.92 -7.20 -19.22
N ILE A 373 -32.63 -5.99 -18.72
CA ILE A 373 -33.13 -5.51 -17.42
C ILE A 373 -34.25 -4.47 -17.53
N ARG A 374 -34.54 -3.94 -18.71
CA ARG A 374 -35.52 -2.83 -18.89
C ARG A 374 -36.87 -3.13 -18.25
N THR A 375 -37.40 -4.33 -18.49
CA THR A 375 -38.68 -4.76 -17.92
C THR A 375 -38.59 -4.90 -16.40
N ALA A 376 -37.47 -5.42 -15.89
CA ALA A 376 -37.24 -5.61 -14.46
C ALA A 376 -37.14 -4.27 -13.71
N LEU A 377 -36.48 -3.25 -14.30
CA LEU A 377 -36.31 -1.93 -13.68
C LEU A 377 -37.65 -1.28 -13.28
N SER A 378 -38.69 -1.43 -14.11
CA SER A 378 -40.03 -0.88 -13.82
C SER A 378 -40.72 -1.50 -12.60
N ARG A 379 -40.32 -2.71 -12.21
CA ARG A 379 -40.87 -3.44 -11.04
C ARG A 379 -39.91 -3.44 -9.85
N LEU A 380 -38.67 -3.00 -10.09
CA LEU A 380 -37.61 -3.01 -9.11
C LEU A 380 -37.91 -1.96 -8.02
N ARG A 381 -37.87 -2.41 -6.77
CA ARG A 381 -38.02 -1.57 -5.58
C ARG A 381 -36.74 -1.68 -4.77
N ILE A 382 -36.01 -0.57 -4.62
CA ILE A 382 -34.76 -0.52 -3.87
C ILE A 382 -34.96 0.42 -2.69
N ARG A 383 -35.37 -0.14 -1.55
CA ARG A 383 -35.44 0.60 -0.29
C ARG A 383 -34.07 0.70 0.36
N HIS A 384 -33.27 -0.35 0.29
CA HIS A 384 -31.97 -0.47 0.95
C HIS A 384 -30.84 -0.74 -0.06
N VAL A 385 -29.64 -0.27 0.26
CA VAL A 385 -28.41 -0.53 -0.50
C VAL A 385 -27.34 -1.04 0.47
N VAL A 386 -26.80 -2.22 0.16
CA VAL A 386 -25.67 -2.83 0.89
C VAL A 386 -24.50 -2.94 -0.07
N LEU A 387 -23.36 -2.38 0.31
CA LEU A 387 -22.10 -2.47 -0.42
C LEU A 387 -21.12 -3.30 0.41
N LEU A 388 -20.74 -4.46 -0.12
CA LEU A 388 -19.76 -5.36 0.47
C LEU A 388 -18.43 -5.21 -0.29
N GLU A 389 -17.46 -4.61 0.37
CA GLU A 389 -16.09 -4.45 -0.11
C GLU A 389 -15.28 -5.64 0.39
N LEU A 390 -14.89 -6.50 -0.56
CA LEU A 390 -14.28 -7.79 -0.29
C LEU A 390 -12.75 -7.65 -0.32
N GLU A 391 -12.14 -7.66 0.86
CA GLU A 391 -10.70 -7.53 1.08
C GLU A 391 -9.90 -8.59 0.30
N THR A 392 -8.98 -8.15 -0.55
CA THR A 392 -8.03 -9.01 -1.26
C THR A 392 -8.69 -10.13 -2.11
N ILE A 393 -9.97 -9.97 -2.52
CA ILE A 393 -10.67 -10.96 -3.33
C ILE A 393 -10.43 -10.74 -4.84
N ARG A 394 -9.92 -11.79 -5.49
CA ARG A 394 -9.72 -11.86 -6.95
C ARG A 394 -10.97 -12.38 -7.66
N LYS A 395 -11.13 -12.07 -8.95
CA LYS A 395 -12.27 -12.58 -9.73
C LYS A 395 -12.28 -14.11 -9.87
N ASP A 396 -11.11 -14.74 -9.97
CA ASP A 396 -10.95 -16.19 -10.16
C ASP A 396 -11.15 -17.05 -8.89
N VAL A 397 -11.44 -16.40 -7.76
CA VAL A 397 -11.85 -17.05 -6.50
C VAL A 397 -13.28 -16.69 -6.07
N PHE A 398 -14.03 -15.97 -6.90
CA PHE A 398 -15.41 -15.55 -6.60
C PHE A 398 -16.33 -15.71 -7.83
N PRO A 399 -16.74 -16.95 -8.16
CA PRO A 399 -16.43 -18.22 -7.48
C PRO A 399 -15.08 -18.83 -7.89
N LEU A 400 -14.56 -19.74 -7.06
CA LEU A 400 -13.32 -20.49 -7.34
C LEU A 400 -13.49 -21.38 -8.57
N LYS A 401 -12.48 -21.37 -9.45
CA LYS A 401 -12.47 -22.16 -10.70
C LYS A 401 -11.58 -23.40 -10.58
N LYS A 402 -12.14 -24.58 -10.87
CA LYS A 402 -11.38 -25.82 -11.06
C LYS A 402 -10.42 -25.67 -12.24
N ASP A 403 -9.23 -26.24 -12.13
CA ASP A 403 -8.17 -26.19 -13.15
C ASP A 403 -7.65 -24.77 -13.49
N GLY A 404 -8.11 -23.73 -12.77
CA GLY A 404 -7.56 -22.38 -12.82
C GLY A 404 -6.11 -22.30 -12.28
N ILE A 405 -5.51 -21.11 -12.31
CA ILE A 405 -4.10 -20.93 -11.87
C ILE A 405 -3.88 -21.38 -10.42
N ILE A 406 -4.78 -21.02 -9.51
CA ILE A 406 -4.69 -21.39 -8.09
C ILE A 406 -4.76 -22.91 -7.91
N TRP A 407 -5.74 -23.56 -8.54
CA TRP A 407 -5.88 -25.02 -8.51
C TRP A 407 -4.62 -25.72 -9.03
N ARG A 408 -4.15 -25.32 -10.22
CA ARG A 408 -2.96 -25.91 -10.86
C ARG A 408 -1.71 -25.72 -10.01
N LYS A 409 -1.52 -24.55 -9.41
CA LYS A 409 -0.38 -24.31 -8.53
C LYS A 409 -0.40 -25.20 -7.29
N LEU A 410 -1.54 -25.29 -6.61
CA LEU A 410 -1.69 -26.14 -5.43
C LEU A 410 -1.47 -27.63 -5.77
N ALA A 411 -2.04 -28.10 -6.88
CA ALA A 411 -1.89 -29.47 -7.36
C ALA A 411 -0.44 -29.80 -7.73
N ASN A 412 0.25 -28.90 -8.45
CA ASN A 412 1.66 -29.07 -8.82
C ASN A 412 2.61 -29.04 -7.63
N GLY A 413 2.19 -28.49 -6.48
CA GLY A 413 2.95 -28.50 -5.24
C GLY A 413 2.88 -29.84 -4.48
N THR A 414 2.09 -30.81 -4.93
CA THR A 414 2.07 -32.15 -4.30
C THR A 414 2.99 -33.11 -5.04
N ASP A 415 3.50 -34.13 -4.33
CA ASP A 415 4.36 -35.17 -4.91
C ASP A 415 3.68 -35.92 -6.08
N SER A 416 2.36 -36.01 -6.03
CA SER A 416 1.55 -36.69 -7.06
C SER A 416 1.15 -35.81 -8.23
N GLY A 417 1.39 -34.49 -8.14
CA GLY A 417 0.85 -33.49 -9.08
C GLY A 417 -0.68 -33.37 -9.05
N LYS A 418 -1.32 -33.88 -7.99
CA LYS A 418 -2.77 -33.90 -7.79
C LYS A 418 -3.12 -33.53 -6.35
N LEU A 419 -4.29 -32.92 -6.17
CA LEU A 419 -4.80 -32.59 -4.84
C LEU A 419 -5.25 -33.85 -4.10
N SER A 420 -5.22 -33.81 -2.77
CA SER A 420 -5.81 -34.86 -1.93
C SER A 420 -7.34 -34.85 -2.05
N ALA A 421 -8.00 -35.97 -1.74
CA ALA A 421 -9.46 -36.04 -1.77
C ALA A 421 -10.12 -34.99 -0.84
N GLU A 422 -9.54 -34.76 0.33
CA GLU A 422 -9.99 -33.74 1.29
C GLU A 422 -9.84 -32.32 0.73
N ALA A 423 -8.70 -32.03 0.06
CA ALA A 423 -8.48 -30.74 -0.58
C ALA A 423 -9.46 -30.52 -1.76
N GLU A 424 -9.69 -31.54 -2.59
CA GLU A 424 -10.67 -31.44 -3.69
C GLU A 424 -12.09 -31.22 -3.16
N GLU A 425 -12.48 -31.93 -2.08
CA GLU A 425 -13.78 -31.75 -1.44
C GLU A 425 -13.96 -30.34 -0.89
N LEU A 426 -12.96 -29.83 -0.15
CA LEU A 426 -12.98 -28.45 0.35
C LEU A 426 -13.13 -27.45 -0.80
N LEU A 427 -12.29 -27.54 -1.84
CA LEU A 427 -12.33 -26.59 -2.96
C LEU A 427 -13.66 -26.63 -3.72
N SER A 428 -14.27 -27.81 -3.84
CA SER A 428 -15.57 -27.96 -4.51
C SER A 428 -16.75 -27.36 -3.74
N THR A 429 -16.58 -27.13 -2.44
CA THR A 429 -17.62 -26.61 -1.53
C THR A 429 -17.27 -25.24 -0.96
N LEU A 430 -16.18 -24.62 -1.44
CA LEU A 430 -15.58 -23.44 -0.83
C LEU A 430 -16.37 -22.15 -1.05
N THR A 431 -16.92 -21.95 -2.26
CA THR A 431 -17.52 -20.66 -2.67
C THR A 431 -18.97 -20.74 -3.17
N PRO A 432 -19.88 -21.49 -2.51
CA PRO A 432 -21.26 -21.66 -2.98
C PRO A 432 -22.05 -20.34 -3.00
N THR A 433 -21.70 -19.38 -2.14
CA THR A 433 -22.37 -18.08 -2.09
C THR A 433 -21.97 -17.23 -3.28
N ALA A 434 -20.69 -17.23 -3.64
CA ALA A 434 -20.21 -16.61 -4.87
C ALA A 434 -20.93 -17.19 -6.09
N ASN A 435 -21.11 -18.52 -6.18
CA ASN A 435 -21.90 -19.14 -7.25
C ASN A 435 -23.36 -18.62 -7.26
N PHE A 436 -24.00 -18.55 -6.08
CA PHE A 436 -25.38 -18.10 -5.93
C PHE A 436 -25.60 -16.64 -6.34
N VAL A 437 -24.69 -15.73 -5.99
CA VAL A 437 -24.84 -14.29 -6.28
C VAL A 437 -24.37 -13.91 -7.68
N THR A 438 -23.34 -14.58 -8.21
CA THR A 438 -22.87 -14.37 -9.59
C THR A 438 -23.73 -15.11 -10.61
N GLY A 439 -24.36 -16.21 -10.21
CA GLY A 439 -25.03 -17.14 -11.11
C GLY A 439 -24.08 -17.98 -11.97
N GLU A 440 -22.78 -17.93 -11.69
CA GLU A 440 -21.75 -18.71 -12.37
C GLU A 440 -21.63 -20.10 -11.75
N TYR A 441 -22.01 -21.13 -12.51
CA TYR A 441 -21.90 -22.55 -12.13
C TYR A 441 -21.03 -23.36 -13.10
N ASP A 442 -20.49 -22.69 -14.13
CA ASP A 442 -19.50 -23.27 -15.04
C ASP A 442 -18.09 -23.01 -14.50
N ASP A 443 -17.82 -23.59 -13.33
CA ASP A 443 -16.56 -23.46 -12.59
C ASP A 443 -15.77 -24.78 -12.55
N GLY A 444 -16.23 -25.79 -13.28
CA GLY A 444 -15.65 -27.13 -13.35
C GLY A 444 -16.02 -28.05 -12.17
N PHE A 445 -16.79 -27.59 -11.19
CA PHE A 445 -17.30 -28.43 -10.10
C PHE A 445 -18.70 -28.98 -10.40
N LYS A 446 -19.06 -30.08 -9.73
CA LYS A 446 -20.41 -30.68 -9.85
C LYS A 446 -21.35 -30.00 -8.87
N HIS A 447 -22.37 -29.33 -9.40
CA HIS A 447 -23.40 -28.67 -8.62
C HIS A 447 -24.72 -29.43 -8.72
N LYS A 448 -25.24 -29.91 -7.58
CA LYS A 448 -26.54 -30.60 -7.52
C LYS A 448 -27.68 -29.66 -7.90
N ASP A 449 -27.69 -28.49 -7.26
CA ASP A 449 -28.64 -27.41 -7.49
C ASP A 449 -27.88 -26.17 -7.98
N ARG A 450 -28.52 -25.34 -8.80
CA ARG A 450 -27.93 -24.12 -9.37
C ARG A 450 -28.77 -22.88 -9.05
N PRO A 451 -29.06 -22.59 -7.77
CA PRO A 451 -29.88 -21.44 -7.39
C PRO A 451 -29.20 -20.14 -7.83
N LYS A 452 -29.98 -19.17 -8.28
CA LYS A 452 -29.45 -17.85 -8.64
C LYS A 452 -30.27 -16.80 -7.92
N ARG A 453 -29.60 -15.87 -7.22
CA ARG A 453 -30.30 -14.73 -6.64
C ARG A 453 -30.80 -13.78 -7.73
N GLY A 454 -30.04 -13.62 -8.81
CA GLY A 454 -30.32 -12.62 -9.83
C GLY A 454 -29.42 -11.39 -9.70
N GLY A 455 -29.30 -10.61 -10.78
CA GLY A 455 -28.39 -9.48 -10.86
C GLY A 455 -27.40 -9.51 -12.02
N LEU A 456 -26.52 -8.51 -12.05
CA LEU A 456 -25.50 -8.33 -13.07
C LEU A 456 -24.14 -8.73 -12.49
N ASN A 457 -23.48 -9.70 -13.11
CA ASN A 457 -22.11 -10.11 -12.78
C ASN A 457 -21.15 -9.58 -13.84
N PHE A 458 -20.16 -8.81 -13.41
CA PHE A 458 -19.18 -8.19 -14.31
C PHE A 458 -17.91 -9.03 -14.32
N VAL A 459 -17.70 -9.75 -15.42
CA VAL A 459 -16.62 -10.74 -15.56
C VAL A 459 -15.25 -10.06 -15.72
N ASN A 460 -15.21 -8.84 -16.23
CA ASN A 460 -13.99 -8.09 -16.52
C ASN A 460 -13.89 -6.79 -15.70
N ALA A 461 -14.07 -6.88 -14.39
CA ALA A 461 -14.03 -5.74 -13.47
C ALA A 461 -12.63 -5.51 -12.87
N HIS A 462 -12.20 -4.25 -12.81
CA HIS A 462 -10.86 -3.87 -12.36
C HIS A 462 -10.89 -2.82 -11.28
N THR A 463 -10.15 -3.05 -10.19
CA THR A 463 -10.02 -2.05 -9.13
C THR A 463 -9.32 -0.78 -9.64
N SER A 464 -9.72 0.38 -9.13
CA SER A 464 -9.03 1.65 -9.38
C SER A 464 -7.83 1.87 -8.45
N SER A 465 -7.59 0.97 -7.49
CA SER A 465 -6.40 1.02 -6.62
C SER A 465 -6.12 -0.33 -5.99
N THR A 466 -4.85 -0.75 -5.95
CA THR A 466 -4.43 -1.95 -5.19
C THR A 466 -4.18 -1.67 -3.70
N TYR A 467 -4.52 -0.47 -3.24
CA TYR A 467 -4.49 -0.08 -1.82
C TYR A 467 -5.92 0.17 -1.33
N THR A 468 -6.35 -0.58 -0.29
CA THR A 468 -7.72 -0.60 0.23
C THR A 468 -8.32 0.78 0.49
N LEU A 469 -7.67 1.67 1.25
CA LEU A 469 -8.25 3.00 1.56
C LEU A 469 -8.51 3.86 0.30
N LYS A 470 -7.68 3.66 -0.73
CA LYS A 470 -7.84 4.31 -2.03
C LYS A 470 -8.92 3.62 -2.87
N SER A 471 -9.05 2.30 -2.81
CA SER A 471 -10.16 1.61 -3.50
C SER A 471 -11.52 1.97 -2.89
N LEU A 472 -11.60 2.18 -1.57
CA LEU A 472 -12.78 2.75 -0.89
C LEU A 472 -13.17 4.11 -1.49
N THR A 473 -12.20 4.98 -1.77
CA THR A 473 -12.44 6.27 -2.43
C THR A 473 -13.10 6.08 -3.80
N ALA A 474 -12.60 5.13 -4.59
CA ALA A 474 -13.15 4.83 -5.91
C ALA A 474 -14.59 4.30 -5.83
N THR A 475 -14.86 3.36 -4.94
CA THR A 475 -16.19 2.74 -4.81
C THR A 475 -17.21 3.69 -4.18
N LEU A 476 -16.87 4.30 -3.04
CA LEU A 476 -17.80 5.11 -2.25
C LEU A 476 -18.00 6.52 -2.78
N CYS A 477 -17.04 7.05 -3.54
CA CYS A 477 -17.13 8.39 -4.11
C CYS A 477 -17.21 8.41 -5.64
N GLY A 478 -17.01 7.27 -6.33
CA GLY A 478 -17.02 7.25 -7.81
C GLY A 478 -15.89 8.09 -8.43
N LEU A 479 -14.79 8.26 -7.68
CA LEU A 479 -13.67 9.14 -8.02
C LEU A 479 -12.39 8.36 -8.18
N THR A 480 -11.56 8.72 -9.14
CA THR A 480 -10.22 8.16 -9.14
C THR A 480 -9.42 8.70 -7.93
N PRO A 481 -8.74 7.85 -7.14
CA PRO A 481 -8.13 8.28 -5.88
C PRO A 481 -6.94 9.23 -6.07
N LEU A 482 -6.47 9.85 -4.99
CA LEU A 482 -5.36 10.80 -5.04
C LEU A 482 -4.04 10.05 -5.29
N LEU A 483 -3.31 10.46 -6.33
CA LEU A 483 -2.06 9.86 -6.79
C LEU A 483 -0.86 10.24 -5.90
N THR A 484 -0.93 9.86 -4.63
CA THR A 484 0.12 10.06 -3.63
C THR A 484 0.23 8.81 -2.79
N ASP A 485 1.41 8.56 -2.21
CA ASP A 485 1.56 7.42 -1.31
C ASP A 485 0.68 7.59 -0.07
N PHE A 486 0.08 6.48 0.35
CA PHE A 486 -0.74 6.37 1.55
C PHE A 486 -2.03 7.23 1.47
N ASN A 487 -2.85 7.13 2.50
CA ASN A 487 -4.10 7.86 2.62
C ASN A 487 -3.81 9.34 2.86
N GLN A 488 -4.08 10.13 1.83
CA GLN A 488 -3.99 11.59 1.88
C GLN A 488 -5.35 12.24 1.60
N GLU A 489 -6.31 11.47 1.10
CA GLU A 489 -7.65 11.88 0.75
C GLU A 489 -8.38 12.52 1.94
N TYR A 490 -8.19 11.99 3.16
CA TYR A 490 -8.86 12.46 4.37
C TYR A 490 -8.61 13.94 4.74
N ARG A 491 -7.53 14.54 4.22
CA ARG A 491 -7.14 15.93 4.49
C ARG A 491 -7.18 16.84 3.26
N ASN A 492 -7.54 16.29 2.10
CA ASN A 492 -7.58 17.01 0.83
C ASN A 492 -9.02 17.18 0.35
N HIS A 493 -9.19 17.94 -0.72
CA HIS A 493 -10.50 18.24 -1.27
C HIS A 493 -11.06 17.04 -2.05
N ILE A 494 -12.19 16.50 -1.60
CA ILE A 494 -12.97 15.52 -2.36
C ILE A 494 -13.89 16.31 -3.30
N TYR A 495 -13.63 16.24 -4.60
CA TYR A 495 -14.23 17.14 -5.60
C TYR A 495 -15.61 16.71 -6.13
N GLN A 496 -16.16 15.61 -5.61
CA GLN A 496 -17.55 15.20 -5.80
C GLN A 496 -18.07 14.59 -4.49
N PRO A 497 -19.38 14.67 -4.20
CA PRO A 497 -19.96 14.02 -3.04
C PRO A 497 -19.78 12.49 -3.11
N CYS A 498 -19.65 11.85 -1.95
CA CYS A 498 -19.62 10.39 -1.81
C CYS A 498 -21.01 9.86 -1.49
N LEU A 499 -21.25 8.55 -1.56
CA LEU A 499 -22.56 7.93 -1.31
C LEU A 499 -23.24 8.41 -0.01
N PRO A 500 -22.58 8.51 1.16
CA PRO A 500 -23.20 9.06 2.35
C PRO A 500 -23.67 10.52 2.19
N HIS A 501 -22.87 11.37 1.54
CA HIS A 501 -23.26 12.76 1.23
C HIS A 501 -24.46 12.80 0.29
N VAL A 502 -24.45 11.97 -0.75
CA VAL A 502 -25.56 11.84 -1.72
C VAL A 502 -26.85 11.43 -1.00
N PHE A 503 -26.82 10.38 -0.18
CA PHE A 503 -28.01 9.93 0.54
C PHE A 503 -28.51 10.96 1.57
N GLU A 504 -27.62 11.69 2.25
CA GLU A 504 -28.02 12.82 3.10
C GLU A 504 -28.63 13.96 2.28
N ALA A 505 -28.14 14.24 1.07
CA ALA A 505 -28.75 15.24 0.19
C ALA A 505 -30.17 14.81 -0.24
N LEU A 506 -30.37 13.55 -0.60
CA LEU A 506 -31.70 13.00 -0.94
C LEU A 506 -32.69 13.08 0.23
N ASN A 507 -32.21 13.01 1.49
CA ASN A 507 -33.03 13.19 2.69
C ASN A 507 -33.57 14.62 2.87
N ARG A 508 -33.00 15.59 2.17
CA ARG A 508 -33.35 17.02 2.29
C ARG A 508 -34.34 17.48 1.24
N LEU A 509 -34.58 16.66 0.22
CA LEU A 509 -35.50 16.97 -0.86
C LEU A 509 -36.95 16.69 -0.47
N ASP A 510 -37.87 17.45 -1.06
CA ASP A 510 -39.30 17.35 -0.81
C ASP A 510 -39.78 15.91 -1.05
N GLY A 511 -40.45 15.35 -0.04
CA GLY A 511 -40.88 13.96 0.00
C GLY A 511 -40.51 13.23 1.28
N VAL A 512 -39.48 13.67 2.02
CA VAL A 512 -39.02 13.00 3.24
C VAL A 512 -39.61 13.63 4.51
N ARG A 513 -40.49 12.91 5.22
CA ARG A 513 -41.07 13.36 6.50
C ARG A 513 -39.99 13.33 7.60
N LYS A 514 -39.47 14.49 8.01
CA LYS A 514 -38.63 14.58 9.22
C LYS A 514 -39.50 14.39 10.47
N LYS A 515 -39.20 13.38 11.30
CA LYS A 515 -39.70 13.35 12.69
C LYS A 515 -39.18 14.60 13.42
N GLY A 516 -40.08 15.29 14.11
CA GLY A 516 -39.88 16.58 14.77
C GLY A 516 -38.69 16.62 15.73
N GLY A 517 -38.18 17.84 15.92
CA GLY A 517 -36.95 18.16 16.65
C GLY A 517 -36.94 17.83 18.14
N GLU A 518 -35.71 17.79 18.64
CA GLU A 518 -35.25 17.85 20.04
C GLU A 518 -36.36 18.17 21.07
N LYS A 519 -36.78 17.15 21.83
CA LYS A 519 -37.26 17.40 23.19
C LYS A 519 -36.07 17.87 24.00
N ARG A 520 -35.97 19.18 24.13
CA ARG A 520 -35.16 19.92 25.11
C ARG A 520 -35.48 19.32 26.49
N SER A 521 -34.52 18.62 27.08
CA SER A 521 -34.60 18.17 28.47
C SER A 521 -34.57 19.42 29.36
N VAL A 522 -35.75 19.85 29.79
CA VAL A 522 -35.86 20.77 30.93
C VAL A 522 -35.57 19.94 32.16
N ALA A 523 -34.41 20.18 32.75
CA ALA A 523 -34.07 19.72 34.08
C ALA A 523 -35.15 20.14 35.06
N ARG A 524 -35.72 19.18 35.79
CA ARG A 524 -36.48 19.45 37.00
C ARG A 524 -35.86 18.62 38.12
N SER A 525 -35.47 19.37 39.13
CA SER A 525 -34.82 19.00 40.37
C SER A 525 -35.60 17.95 41.14
N ASP A 526 -34.83 17.08 41.78
CA ASP A 526 -35.26 16.21 42.88
C ASP A 526 -35.96 17.03 43.97
N ASP A 527 -37.12 16.53 44.43
CA ASP A 527 -37.63 16.82 45.77
C ASP A 527 -38.39 15.59 46.29
N GLU A 528 -38.16 15.30 47.55
CA GLU A 528 -38.50 14.09 48.29
C GLU A 528 -39.98 14.05 48.70
N GLY A 529 -40.48 12.86 49.08
CA GLY A 529 -41.51 12.79 50.13
C GLY A 529 -42.63 11.75 49.96
N HIS A 530 -42.60 10.75 50.85
CA HIS A 530 -43.69 10.03 51.54
C HIS A 530 -44.81 9.30 50.77
N GLU A 531 -44.80 7.97 50.97
CA GLU A 531 -45.76 7.15 51.75
C GLU A 531 -47.29 7.26 51.56
N GLU A 532 -47.90 6.07 51.70
CA GLU A 532 -49.30 5.75 51.99
C GLU A 532 -50.29 5.95 50.83
N ASP A 533 -51.31 5.13 50.61
CA ASP A 533 -51.74 3.80 51.04
C ASP A 533 -53.06 3.60 50.25
N ARG A 534 -53.55 2.36 50.18
CA ARG A 534 -54.99 2.00 50.07
C ARG A 534 -55.74 1.88 48.74
N ASP A 535 -56.34 0.69 48.69
CA ASP A 535 -57.73 0.33 48.42
C ASP A 535 -58.13 -0.07 46.99
N VAL A 536 -58.12 -1.40 46.85
CA VAL A 536 -59.06 -2.28 46.17
C VAL A 536 -60.49 -1.72 46.18
N ASP A 537 -61.13 -1.72 45.01
CA ASP A 537 -62.55 -2.07 44.88
C ASP A 537 -62.74 -2.77 43.53
N GLU A 538 -63.19 -4.02 43.61
CA GLU A 538 -63.77 -4.83 42.54
C GLU A 538 -65.25 -4.45 42.41
N GLU A 539 -65.72 -4.09 41.21
CA GLU A 539 -67.11 -4.30 40.81
C GLU A 539 -67.15 -4.81 39.36
N GLU A 540 -67.82 -5.95 39.20
CA GLU A 540 -68.12 -6.68 37.97
C GLU A 540 -69.08 -5.89 37.06
N GLY A 541 -68.94 -6.09 35.74
CA GLY A 541 -69.90 -5.61 34.74
C GLY A 541 -69.60 -6.23 33.38
N ASP A 542 -70.49 -7.14 32.98
CA ASP A 542 -70.48 -7.97 31.78
C ASP A 542 -70.51 -7.23 30.43
N GLU A 543 -70.08 -7.96 29.38
CA GLU A 543 -70.42 -7.85 27.95
C GLU A 543 -69.85 -6.68 27.12
N GLU A 544 -68.76 -6.95 26.38
CA GLU A 544 -68.46 -6.35 25.07
C GLU A 544 -67.49 -7.26 24.26
N GLU A 545 -67.88 -8.52 24.00
CA GLU A 545 -67.29 -9.33 22.91
C GLU A 545 -67.90 -8.84 21.58
N GLY A 546 -67.34 -7.78 21.03
CA GLY A 546 -67.77 -7.19 19.76
C GLY A 546 -66.83 -6.12 19.22
N ASP A 547 -66.04 -5.48 20.08
CA ASP A 547 -65.15 -4.38 19.69
C ASP A 547 -63.71 -4.83 19.36
N GLU A 548 -63.28 -6.03 19.77
CA GLU A 548 -61.93 -6.53 19.45
C GLU A 548 -61.79 -6.96 17.98
N GLU A 549 -62.84 -7.46 17.31
CA GLU A 549 -62.78 -7.81 15.88
C GLU A 549 -62.86 -6.56 14.98
N GLU A 550 -63.58 -5.50 15.37
CA GLU A 550 -63.61 -4.24 14.61
C GLU A 550 -62.33 -3.40 14.85
N GLU A 551 -61.73 -3.42 16.06
CA GLU A 551 -60.42 -2.83 16.30
C GLU A 551 -59.27 -3.62 15.64
N GLU A 552 -59.34 -4.95 15.57
CA GLU A 552 -58.37 -5.76 14.80
C GLU A 552 -58.56 -5.58 13.29
N GLU A 553 -59.79 -5.45 12.78
CA GLU A 553 -60.04 -5.16 11.36
C GLU A 553 -59.68 -3.70 10.98
N GLU A 554 -59.87 -2.72 11.87
CA GLU A 554 -59.41 -1.34 11.69
C GLU A 554 -57.89 -1.22 11.87
N GLU A 555 -57.25 -1.99 12.75
CA GLU A 555 -55.79 -2.08 12.85
C GLU A 555 -55.20 -2.81 11.64
N GLU A 556 -55.82 -3.89 11.13
CA GLU A 556 -55.40 -4.57 9.90
C GLU A 556 -55.65 -3.73 8.64
N GLN A 557 -56.73 -2.94 8.58
CA GLN A 557 -56.96 -1.96 7.51
C GLN A 557 -56.04 -0.74 7.62
N GLN A 558 -55.72 -0.27 8.83
CA GLN A 558 -54.68 0.76 9.03
C GLN A 558 -53.27 0.21 8.75
N GLN A 559 -53.03 -1.09 8.96
CA GLN A 559 -51.79 -1.78 8.59
C GLN A 559 -51.68 -1.95 7.08
N GLN A 560 -52.77 -2.33 6.39
CA GLN A 560 -52.84 -2.43 4.92
C GLN A 560 -52.76 -1.05 4.23
N ASP A 561 -53.39 -0.02 4.79
CA ASP A 561 -53.29 1.35 4.27
C ASP A 561 -51.93 2.02 4.61
N ALA A 562 -51.27 1.62 5.70
CA ALA A 562 -49.90 2.03 6.01
C ALA A 562 -48.86 1.37 5.09
N ASP A 563 -49.11 0.16 4.60
CA ASP A 563 -48.26 -0.57 3.66
C ASP A 563 -48.26 0.07 2.25
N ASN A 564 -49.27 0.91 1.97
CA ASN A 564 -49.36 1.71 0.74
C ASN A 564 -48.60 3.05 0.82
N SER A 565 -47.94 3.36 1.95
CA SER A 565 -47.05 4.52 2.04
C SER A 565 -45.69 4.23 1.39
N SER A 566 -45.45 4.85 0.23
CA SER A 566 -44.20 4.66 -0.53
C SER A 566 -42.96 4.95 0.33
N PHE A 567 -42.08 3.95 0.51
CA PHE A 567 -40.80 4.09 1.23
C PHE A 567 -39.88 5.17 0.65
N THR A 568 -40.20 5.70 -0.52
CA THR A 568 -39.48 6.83 -1.14
C THR A 568 -39.47 8.07 -0.24
N SER A 569 -40.43 8.16 0.69
CA SER A 569 -40.51 9.21 1.72
C SER A 569 -39.65 8.95 2.98
N PHE A 570 -39.04 7.78 3.10
CA PHE A 570 -38.25 7.40 4.27
C PHE A 570 -36.81 7.91 4.15
N PRO A 571 -36.20 8.46 5.21
CA PRO A 571 -34.84 8.95 5.17
C PRO A 571 -33.82 7.79 5.14
N TRP A 572 -32.72 7.99 4.41
CA TRP A 572 -31.55 7.14 4.40
C TRP A 572 -30.68 7.31 5.64
N ARG A 573 -30.20 6.17 6.14
CA ARG A 573 -29.19 6.05 7.20
C ARG A 573 -27.96 5.37 6.63
N SER A 574 -26.83 6.08 6.65
CA SER A 574 -25.54 5.58 6.16
C SER A 574 -24.68 5.06 7.31
N THR A 575 -24.26 3.81 7.23
CA THR A 575 -23.40 3.14 8.22
C THR A 575 -22.22 2.46 7.53
N PHE A 576 -21.03 2.59 8.11
CA PHE A 576 -19.82 1.87 7.70
C PHE A 576 -19.47 0.85 8.78
N MET A 577 -19.21 -0.40 8.40
CA MET A 577 -18.89 -1.48 9.33
C MET A 577 -17.62 -2.23 8.92
N GLN A 578 -16.74 -2.50 9.88
CA GLN A 578 -15.61 -3.41 9.71
C GLN A 578 -15.20 -3.99 11.07
N SER A 579 -14.69 -5.23 11.07
CA SER A 579 -14.12 -5.87 12.27
C SER A 579 -12.62 -5.57 12.44
N THR A 580 -12.10 -4.66 11.61
CA THR A 580 -10.71 -4.23 11.50
C THR A 580 -10.46 -2.93 12.25
N THR A 581 -9.21 -2.71 12.67
CA THR A 581 -8.76 -1.41 13.19
C THR A 581 -8.99 -0.29 12.17
N ALA A 582 -9.65 0.79 12.57
CA ALA A 582 -9.80 1.99 11.73
C ALA A 582 -8.71 3.04 11.98
N THR A 583 -7.73 2.75 12.85
CA THR A 583 -6.67 3.70 13.17
C THR A 583 -5.52 3.65 12.18
N PHE A 584 -5.38 2.55 11.42
CA PHE A 584 -4.37 2.41 10.38
C PHE A 584 -4.53 3.49 9.32
N ASP A 585 -3.43 4.19 9.05
CA ASP A 585 -3.27 5.20 8.02
C ASP A 585 -4.46 6.16 7.93
N LYS A 586 -4.95 6.63 9.09
CA LYS A 586 -6.03 7.62 9.20
C LYS A 586 -7.34 7.24 8.50
N GLN A 587 -7.72 5.96 8.52
CA GLN A 587 -9.01 5.52 7.99
C GLN A 587 -10.20 6.17 8.71
N THR A 588 -10.20 6.33 10.05
CA THR A 588 -11.33 6.99 10.75
C THR A 588 -11.60 8.42 10.23
N PRO A 589 -10.58 9.32 10.12
CA PRO A 589 -10.75 10.59 9.43
C PRO A 589 -11.26 10.48 7.98
N LEU A 590 -10.79 9.48 7.22
CA LEU A 590 -11.24 9.27 5.84
C LEU A 590 -12.74 8.92 5.77
N MET A 591 -13.22 8.02 6.62
CA MET A 591 -14.64 7.64 6.65
C MET A 591 -15.53 8.84 7.01
N ARG A 592 -15.05 9.74 7.88
CA ARG A 592 -15.75 11.01 8.16
C ARG A 592 -15.74 11.94 6.96
N ALA A 593 -14.62 12.02 6.24
CA ALA A 593 -14.52 12.79 5.01
C ALA A 593 -15.43 12.26 3.89
N PHE A 594 -15.77 10.97 3.90
CA PHE A 594 -16.79 10.39 3.00
C PHE A 594 -18.24 10.68 3.43
N GLY A 595 -18.45 11.27 4.61
CA GLY A 595 -19.77 11.65 5.12
C GLY A 595 -20.38 10.66 6.12
N PHE A 596 -19.64 9.63 6.56
CA PHE A 596 -20.12 8.79 7.67
C PHE A 596 -20.03 9.55 9.00
N ARG A 597 -21.14 9.55 9.75
CA ARG A 597 -21.20 10.22 11.04
C ARG A 597 -20.40 9.43 12.09
N PRO A 598 -19.81 10.06 13.11
CA PRO A 598 -19.01 9.36 14.12
C PRO A 598 -19.72 8.18 14.83
N GLY A 599 -21.05 8.25 15.00
CA GLY A 599 -21.85 7.17 15.60
C GLY A 599 -22.31 6.07 14.63
N SER A 600 -22.00 6.20 13.34
CA SER A 600 -22.35 5.24 12.30
C SER A 600 -21.11 4.55 11.69
N ILE A 601 -19.97 4.64 12.36
CA ILE A 601 -18.73 3.93 12.01
C ILE A 601 -18.55 2.85 13.09
N ILE A 602 -18.71 1.60 12.70
CA ILE A 602 -18.54 0.43 13.56
C ILE A 602 -17.20 -0.20 13.17
N ASP A 603 -16.16 0.08 13.95
CA ASP A 603 -14.81 -0.46 13.77
C ASP A 603 -14.39 -1.31 14.98
N LYS A 604 -13.23 -1.97 14.89
CA LYS A 604 -12.69 -2.78 15.98
C LYS A 604 -12.57 -2.00 17.28
N GLU A 605 -12.11 -0.75 17.24
CA GLU A 605 -11.94 0.09 18.43
C GLU A 605 -13.29 0.35 19.12
N TYR A 606 -14.33 0.65 18.34
CA TYR A 606 -15.69 0.80 18.86
C TYR A 606 -16.22 -0.51 19.43
N LEU A 607 -16.11 -1.63 18.69
CA LEU A 607 -16.57 -2.95 19.12
C LEU A 607 -15.91 -3.43 20.42
N ARG A 608 -14.67 -3.02 20.69
CA ARG A 608 -13.95 -3.34 21.94
C ARG A 608 -14.26 -2.38 23.09
N SER A 609 -14.96 -1.28 22.83
CA SER A 609 -15.19 -0.23 23.82
C SER A 609 -16.48 -0.45 24.61
N ASN A 610 -16.56 0.12 25.82
CA ASN A 610 -17.79 0.16 26.62
C ASN A 610 -18.93 0.97 25.97
N ARG A 611 -18.66 1.67 24.85
CA ARG A 611 -19.66 2.39 24.07
C ARG A 611 -20.33 1.53 23.01
N ALA A 612 -19.85 0.30 22.80
CA ALA A 612 -20.45 -0.64 21.87
C ALA A 612 -21.90 -0.93 22.26
N LYS A 613 -22.83 -0.80 21.30
CA LYS A 613 -24.28 -0.97 21.51
C LYS A 613 -24.64 -2.31 22.17
N PHE A 614 -23.95 -3.39 21.79
CA PHE A 614 -24.16 -4.73 22.31
C PHE A 614 -23.11 -5.13 23.36
N GLY A 615 -22.45 -4.14 23.96
CA GLY A 615 -21.36 -4.34 24.89
C GLY A 615 -20.02 -4.68 24.21
N PRO A 616 -18.90 -4.62 24.97
CA PRO A 616 -17.57 -4.88 24.42
C PRO A 616 -17.42 -6.32 23.92
N SER A 617 -17.02 -6.48 22.66
CA SER A 617 -16.70 -7.78 22.08
C SER A 617 -15.48 -8.39 22.77
N LYS A 618 -15.62 -9.67 23.16
CA LYS A 618 -14.56 -10.51 23.74
C LYS A 618 -13.98 -11.51 22.74
N VAL A 619 -14.47 -11.54 21.50
CA VAL A 619 -13.98 -12.43 20.44
C VAL A 619 -12.50 -12.18 20.21
N LYS A 620 -11.68 -13.21 20.03
CA LYS A 620 -10.23 -13.01 19.83
C LYS A 620 -9.95 -12.49 18.42
N ASP A 621 -8.86 -11.73 18.29
CA ASP A 621 -8.35 -11.31 16.99
C ASP A 621 -7.85 -12.55 16.22
N ASN A 622 -8.17 -12.66 14.93
CA ASN A 622 -7.64 -13.71 14.07
C ASN A 622 -6.34 -13.26 13.38
N ASN A 623 -6.23 -11.98 12.99
CA ASN A 623 -5.00 -11.41 12.42
C ASN A 623 -4.55 -10.15 13.18
N TYR A 624 -3.44 -9.55 12.76
CA TYR A 624 -2.84 -8.39 13.45
C TYR A 624 -3.66 -7.10 13.38
N PHE A 625 -4.63 -7.02 12.47
CA PHE A 625 -5.53 -5.87 12.30
C PHE A 625 -6.96 -6.14 12.78
N SER A 626 -7.45 -7.38 12.74
CA SER A 626 -8.89 -7.66 12.70
C SER A 626 -9.35 -8.71 13.70
N MET A 627 -10.63 -8.57 14.08
CA MET A 627 -11.43 -9.67 14.60
C MET A 627 -12.16 -10.36 13.43
N PRO A 628 -12.62 -11.61 13.62
CA PRO A 628 -13.51 -12.27 12.67
C PRO A 628 -14.78 -11.45 12.40
N GLU A 629 -15.26 -11.45 11.15
CA GLU A 629 -16.39 -10.65 10.67
C GLU A 629 -17.69 -10.94 11.42
N VAL A 630 -17.85 -12.17 11.94
CA VAL A 630 -19.01 -12.57 12.76
C VAL A 630 -19.26 -11.66 13.98
N THR A 631 -18.26 -10.90 14.41
CA THR A 631 -18.42 -9.86 15.45
C THR A 631 -19.37 -8.73 15.06
N LEU A 632 -19.69 -8.58 13.78
CA LEU A 632 -20.60 -7.56 13.25
C LEU A 632 -22.04 -8.05 13.09
N GLU A 633 -22.33 -9.34 13.32
CA GLU A 633 -23.63 -9.94 13.03
C GLU A 633 -24.81 -9.16 13.64
N GLU A 634 -24.73 -8.87 14.95
CA GLU A 634 -25.78 -8.13 15.66
C GLU A 634 -25.93 -6.69 15.14
N TYR A 635 -24.84 -6.08 14.66
CA TYR A 635 -24.87 -4.72 14.11
C TYR A 635 -25.51 -4.68 12.72
N VAL A 636 -25.22 -5.66 11.87
CA VAL A 636 -25.88 -5.80 10.56
C VAL A 636 -27.37 -6.00 10.77
N ARG A 637 -27.77 -6.91 11.67
CA ARG A 637 -29.17 -7.15 12.01
C ARG A 637 -29.87 -5.89 12.52
N ASP A 638 -29.23 -5.18 13.43
CA ASP A 638 -29.77 -3.96 14.03
C ASP A 638 -29.96 -2.84 13.01
N ALA A 639 -29.10 -2.72 11.99
CA ALA A 639 -29.25 -1.72 10.94
C ALA A 639 -30.59 -1.89 10.19
N PHE A 640 -31.00 -3.13 9.89
CA PHE A 640 -32.27 -3.42 9.24
C PHE A 640 -33.45 -3.36 10.21
N SER A 641 -33.35 -4.00 11.37
CA SER A 641 -34.41 -3.99 12.40
C SER A 641 -34.76 -2.57 12.85
N SER A 642 -33.76 -1.72 13.08
CA SER A 642 -33.98 -0.32 13.44
C SER A 642 -34.55 0.49 12.29
N ALA A 643 -34.10 0.26 11.05
CA ALA A 643 -34.66 0.96 9.88
C ALA A 643 -36.12 0.60 9.62
N ARG A 644 -36.50 -0.66 9.83
CA ARG A 644 -37.91 -1.10 9.76
C ARG A 644 -38.76 -0.36 10.79
N ARG A 645 -38.37 -0.40 12.07
CA ARG A 645 -39.09 0.27 13.18
C ARG A 645 -39.22 1.78 13.01
N ASN A 646 -38.18 2.42 12.47
CA ASN A 646 -38.12 3.88 12.35
C ASN A 646 -38.66 4.43 11.02
N LYS A 647 -39.13 3.57 10.10
CA LYS A 647 -39.47 3.96 8.72
C LYS A 647 -38.30 4.68 8.04
N GLU A 648 -37.13 4.02 8.03
CA GLU A 648 -35.89 4.51 7.42
C GLU A 648 -35.42 3.56 6.30
N ARG A 649 -34.42 4.01 5.55
CA ARG A 649 -33.72 3.28 4.49
C ARG A 649 -32.27 3.04 4.92
N VAL A 650 -31.69 1.92 4.52
CA VAL A 650 -30.32 1.53 4.93
C VAL A 650 -29.39 1.76 3.75
N PHE A 651 -28.34 2.54 3.96
CA PHE A 651 -27.10 2.42 3.20
C PHE A 651 -26.03 1.85 4.11
N LEU A 652 -25.63 0.61 3.86
CA LEU A 652 -24.60 -0.09 4.64
C LEU A 652 -23.40 -0.36 3.74
N SER A 653 -22.23 0.17 4.10
CA SER A 653 -20.95 -0.25 3.51
C SER A 653 -20.19 -1.11 4.51
N HIS A 654 -19.67 -2.24 4.04
CA HIS A 654 -18.94 -3.17 4.88
C HIS A 654 -17.66 -3.66 4.21
N LEU A 655 -16.51 -3.45 4.88
CA LEU A 655 -15.21 -3.99 4.47
C LEU A 655 -14.92 -5.29 5.22
N THR A 656 -14.72 -6.39 4.48
CA THR A 656 -14.27 -7.68 5.04
C THR A 656 -12.77 -7.62 5.37
N SER A 657 -12.21 -8.63 6.03
CA SER A 657 -10.81 -8.55 6.49
C SER A 657 -10.08 -9.87 6.72
N THR A 658 -10.78 -11.00 6.86
CA THR A 658 -10.14 -12.30 7.15
C THR A 658 -9.22 -12.77 6.01
N THR A 659 -9.44 -12.30 4.79
CA THR A 659 -8.60 -12.53 3.61
C THR A 659 -7.40 -11.59 3.49
N HIS A 660 -7.18 -10.69 4.46
CA HIS A 660 -5.94 -9.95 4.59
C HIS A 660 -4.81 -10.87 5.10
N HIS A 661 -3.56 -10.59 4.70
CA HIS A 661 -2.37 -11.25 5.25
C HIS A 661 -2.37 -11.14 6.80
N ASP A 662 -2.01 -12.15 7.57
CA ASP A 662 -1.34 -13.42 7.25
C ASP A 662 -2.29 -14.62 7.03
N TRP A 663 -3.54 -14.36 6.61
CA TRP A 663 -4.57 -15.39 6.33
C TRP A 663 -4.74 -16.37 7.49
N LYS A 664 -4.98 -15.80 8.66
CA LYS A 664 -5.34 -16.57 9.85
C LYS A 664 -6.85 -16.72 9.93
N LEU A 665 -7.28 -17.96 9.82
CA LEU A 665 -8.64 -18.34 10.16
C LEU A 665 -8.93 -18.08 11.66
N PRO A 666 -10.18 -17.77 12.01
CA PRO A 666 -10.64 -17.75 13.39
C PRO A 666 -10.34 -19.07 14.13
N ALA A 667 -10.17 -19.01 15.46
CA ALA A 667 -9.73 -20.18 16.25
C ALA A 667 -10.70 -21.37 16.25
N ASN A 668 -11.96 -21.16 15.89
CA ASN A 668 -13.00 -22.18 15.77
C ASN A 668 -13.13 -22.76 14.35
N GLU A 669 -12.30 -22.32 13.42
CA GLU A 669 -12.28 -22.77 12.04
C GLU A 669 -11.14 -23.76 11.81
N THR A 670 -11.42 -24.83 11.06
CA THR A 670 -10.41 -25.84 10.73
C THR A 670 -9.65 -25.41 9.47
N TYR A 671 -8.32 -25.38 9.57
CA TYR A 671 -7.46 -25.22 8.40
C TYR A 671 -7.26 -26.57 7.71
N VAL A 672 -7.53 -26.64 6.41
CA VAL A 672 -7.24 -27.81 5.58
C VAL A 672 -6.06 -27.47 4.67
N PRO A 673 -4.92 -28.19 4.77
CA PRO A 673 -3.80 -28.00 3.86
C PRO A 673 -4.16 -28.46 2.45
N LEU A 674 -4.01 -27.56 1.48
CA LEU A 674 -4.34 -27.83 0.08
C LEU A 674 -3.15 -28.36 -0.73
N THR A 675 -1.96 -28.39 -0.15
CA THR A 675 -0.71 -28.82 -0.81
C THR A 675 0.34 -29.17 0.24
N ASP A 676 1.27 -30.06 -0.12
CA ASP A 676 2.39 -30.49 0.74
C ASP A 676 3.61 -29.55 0.60
N ASP A 677 3.64 -28.71 -0.44
CA ASP A 677 4.70 -27.73 -0.63
C ASP A 677 4.59 -26.58 0.39
N SER A 678 5.57 -26.55 1.30
CA SER A 678 5.73 -25.48 2.29
C SER A 678 5.78 -24.06 1.69
N GLN A 679 6.28 -23.90 0.46
CA GLN A 679 6.35 -22.61 -0.24
C GLN A 679 4.97 -22.10 -0.66
N LEU A 680 3.99 -23.00 -0.85
CA LEU A 680 2.61 -22.69 -1.21
C LEU A 680 1.68 -22.61 0.02
N SER A 681 2.22 -22.74 1.23
CA SER A 681 1.44 -22.65 2.47
C SER A 681 0.63 -21.35 2.59
N HIS A 682 1.18 -20.22 2.15
CA HIS A 682 0.47 -18.94 2.12
C HIS A 682 -0.71 -18.94 1.14
N LEU A 683 -0.53 -19.51 -0.06
CA LEU A 683 -1.62 -19.65 -1.04
C LEU A 683 -2.72 -20.57 -0.50
N SER A 684 -2.34 -21.69 0.14
CA SER A 684 -3.27 -22.61 0.78
C SER A 684 -4.12 -21.93 1.86
N ARG A 685 -3.49 -21.13 2.73
CA ARG A 685 -4.16 -20.37 3.79
C ARG A 685 -5.08 -19.29 3.24
N PHE A 686 -4.64 -18.56 2.22
CA PHE A 686 -5.47 -17.56 1.53
C PHE A 686 -6.78 -18.19 1.03
N VAL A 687 -6.70 -19.33 0.33
CA VAL A 687 -7.89 -20.01 -0.22
C VAL A 687 -8.82 -20.49 0.90
N ASN A 688 -8.30 -20.99 2.02
CA ASN A 688 -9.12 -21.30 3.20
C ASN A 688 -9.87 -20.06 3.73
N CYS A 689 -9.20 -18.91 3.81
CA CYS A 689 -9.83 -17.64 4.21
C CYS A 689 -10.90 -17.15 3.21
N VAL A 690 -10.74 -17.42 1.91
CA VAL A 690 -11.79 -17.13 0.90
C VAL A 690 -13.09 -17.86 1.25
N GLY A 691 -13.03 -19.14 1.62
CA GLY A 691 -14.21 -19.90 2.02
C GLY A 691 -14.88 -19.37 3.30
N TYR A 692 -14.09 -18.84 4.24
CA TYR A 692 -14.64 -18.13 5.40
C TYR A 692 -15.38 -16.85 5.00
N GLY A 693 -14.76 -16.05 4.13
CA GLY A 693 -15.37 -14.83 3.60
C GLY A 693 -16.68 -15.09 2.83
N ASP A 694 -16.73 -16.17 2.04
CA ASP A 694 -17.94 -16.60 1.32
C ASP A 694 -19.10 -16.90 2.27
N ARG A 695 -18.84 -17.64 3.37
CA ARG A 695 -19.85 -17.92 4.40
C ARG A 695 -20.31 -16.66 5.14
N TRP A 696 -19.42 -15.68 5.34
CA TRP A 696 -19.81 -14.41 5.93
C TRP A 696 -20.75 -13.61 5.01
N VAL A 697 -20.45 -13.55 3.71
CA VAL A 697 -21.36 -12.96 2.72
C VAL A 697 -22.73 -13.65 2.78
N ARG A 698 -22.77 -14.99 2.88
CA ARG A 698 -24.02 -15.73 3.06
C ARG A 698 -24.77 -15.27 4.30
N ARG A 699 -24.06 -15.12 5.43
CA ARG A 699 -24.68 -14.70 6.68
C ARG A 699 -25.30 -13.31 6.57
N VAL A 700 -24.66 -12.36 5.89
CA VAL A 700 -25.24 -11.03 5.62
C VAL A 700 -26.52 -11.14 4.79
N LEU A 701 -26.53 -11.95 3.73
CA LEU A 701 -27.73 -12.20 2.92
C LEU A 701 -28.85 -12.85 3.74
N ASP A 702 -28.50 -13.79 4.62
CA ASP A 702 -29.46 -14.43 5.53
C ASP A 702 -30.09 -13.44 6.49
N ILE A 703 -29.30 -12.52 7.08
CA ILE A 703 -29.83 -11.47 7.95
C ILE A 703 -30.82 -10.57 7.19
N ILE A 704 -30.48 -10.14 5.97
CA ILE A 704 -31.37 -9.31 5.15
C ILE A 704 -32.71 -10.01 4.91
N ARG A 705 -32.67 -11.31 4.62
CA ARG A 705 -33.86 -12.15 4.43
C ARG A 705 -34.67 -12.34 5.72
N GLU A 706 -34.00 -12.66 6.83
CA GLU A 706 -34.62 -12.82 8.15
C GLU A 706 -35.30 -11.54 8.63
N GLU A 707 -34.76 -10.37 8.29
CA GLU A 707 -35.39 -9.07 8.58
C GLU A 707 -36.49 -8.67 7.59
N GLY A 708 -36.81 -9.53 6.62
CA GLY A 708 -37.86 -9.30 5.63
C GLY A 708 -37.52 -8.22 4.58
N ALA A 709 -36.23 -7.93 4.38
CA ALA A 709 -35.77 -6.85 3.50
C ALA A 709 -35.19 -7.36 2.17
N GLU A 710 -35.25 -8.66 1.89
CA GLU A 710 -34.57 -9.28 0.73
C GLU A 710 -35.04 -8.72 -0.62
N ASP A 711 -36.34 -8.56 -0.81
CA ASP A 711 -36.95 -8.08 -2.07
C ASP A 711 -36.85 -6.56 -2.27
N GLU A 712 -36.36 -5.83 -1.26
CA GLU A 712 -36.15 -4.38 -1.33
C GLU A 712 -34.68 -3.95 -1.16
N THR A 713 -33.74 -4.91 -1.16
CA THR A 713 -32.31 -4.64 -0.91
C THR A 713 -31.45 -4.95 -2.12
N LEU A 714 -30.82 -3.90 -2.67
CA LEU A 714 -29.73 -4.03 -3.62
C LEU A 714 -28.45 -4.38 -2.87
N VAL A 715 -27.84 -5.52 -3.18
CA VAL A 715 -26.55 -5.94 -2.63
C VAL A 715 -25.48 -5.84 -3.72
N ILE A 716 -24.44 -5.08 -3.44
CA ILE A 716 -23.31 -4.85 -4.35
C ILE A 716 -22.10 -5.50 -3.74
N LEU A 717 -21.46 -6.40 -4.46
CA LEU A 717 -20.23 -7.06 -4.03
C LEU A 717 -19.11 -6.57 -4.92
N GLN A 718 -18.04 -6.05 -4.34
CA GLN A 718 -16.87 -5.61 -5.08
C GLN A 718 -15.60 -6.02 -4.36
N GLY A 719 -14.66 -6.67 -5.05
CA GLY A 719 -13.30 -6.80 -4.52
C GLY A 719 -12.63 -5.43 -4.42
N ASP A 720 -12.02 -5.13 -3.28
CA ASP A 720 -11.31 -3.87 -3.10
C ASP A 720 -10.03 -3.87 -3.97
N HIS A 721 -9.31 -4.98 -4.00
CA HIS A 721 -8.24 -5.36 -4.91
C HIS A 721 -8.01 -6.88 -4.86
N GLY A 722 -7.18 -7.40 -5.77
CA GLY A 722 -6.71 -8.79 -5.74
C GLY A 722 -5.33 -8.91 -5.09
N LEU A 723 -4.70 -10.08 -5.24
CA LEU A 723 -3.31 -10.31 -4.85
C LEU A 723 -2.62 -11.28 -5.80
N SER A 724 -1.37 -10.98 -6.17
CA SER A 724 -0.58 -11.80 -7.11
C SER A 724 0.15 -12.95 -6.41
N ASN A 725 -0.52 -13.60 -5.46
CA ASN A 725 0.00 -14.75 -4.71
C ASN A 725 0.07 -16.00 -5.60
N ALA A 726 -0.91 -16.17 -6.50
CA ALA A 726 -0.96 -17.28 -7.43
C ALA A 726 0.06 -17.14 -8.56
N GLU A 727 0.45 -15.94 -8.98
CA GLU A 727 1.38 -15.77 -10.10
C GLU A 727 2.83 -15.80 -9.63
N ILE A 728 3.15 -14.99 -8.63
CA ILE A 728 4.53 -14.73 -8.20
C ILE A 728 4.77 -14.98 -6.70
N GLY A 729 3.81 -15.58 -5.99
CA GLY A 729 3.94 -15.86 -4.55
C GLY A 729 3.90 -14.60 -3.67
N SER A 730 3.39 -13.48 -4.19
CA SER A 730 3.40 -12.20 -3.47
C SER A 730 2.52 -12.24 -2.22
N LEU A 731 3.02 -11.68 -1.12
CA LEU A 731 2.28 -11.59 0.16
C LEU A 731 1.58 -10.24 0.36
N SER A 732 1.78 -9.28 -0.54
CA SER A 732 1.23 -7.93 -0.45
C SER A 732 1.00 -7.32 -1.84
N SER A 733 0.02 -6.44 -1.97
CA SER A 733 -0.18 -5.62 -3.17
C SER A 733 0.81 -4.45 -3.31
N TYR A 734 1.64 -4.21 -2.28
CA TYR A 734 2.62 -3.12 -2.24
C TYR A 734 3.64 -3.24 -3.37
N GLY A 735 3.86 -2.17 -4.15
CA GLY A 735 4.89 -2.10 -5.19
C GLY A 735 4.71 -3.07 -6.37
N THR A 736 3.62 -3.84 -6.43
CA THR A 736 3.44 -4.86 -7.46
C THR A 736 2.39 -4.45 -8.50
N GLY A 737 2.87 -4.26 -9.73
CA GLY A 737 2.04 -3.98 -10.91
C GLY A 737 1.47 -5.22 -11.58
N HIS A 738 1.52 -6.39 -10.96
CA HIS A 738 1.13 -7.65 -11.60
C HIS A 738 -0.41 -7.81 -11.68
N VAL A 739 -0.91 -8.40 -12.77
CA VAL A 739 -2.35 -8.43 -13.11
C VAL A 739 -3.26 -8.98 -12.00
N GLY A 740 -2.78 -9.96 -11.23
CA GLY A 740 -3.52 -10.60 -10.14
C GLY A 740 -4.00 -9.64 -9.04
N ASN A 741 -3.43 -8.44 -8.95
CA ASN A 741 -3.87 -7.42 -8.00
C ASN A 741 -5.09 -6.61 -8.47
N PHE A 742 -5.47 -6.70 -9.75
CA PHE A 742 -6.39 -5.73 -10.36
C PHE A 742 -7.76 -6.31 -10.70
N HIS A 743 -7.79 -7.58 -11.14
CA HIS A 743 -9.00 -8.25 -11.60
C HIS A 743 -9.81 -8.76 -10.40
N VAL A 744 -10.93 -8.10 -10.12
CA VAL A 744 -11.74 -8.29 -8.91
C VAL A 744 -13.18 -8.67 -9.27
N PRO A 745 -13.94 -9.33 -8.38
CA PRO A 745 -15.38 -9.49 -8.60
C PRO A 745 -16.08 -8.14 -8.50
N LEU A 746 -17.11 -7.97 -9.33
CA LEU A 746 -18.10 -6.91 -9.19
C LEU A 746 -19.47 -7.48 -9.55
N VAL A 747 -20.42 -7.40 -8.63
CA VAL A 747 -21.78 -7.96 -8.78
C VAL A 747 -22.80 -6.96 -8.25
N LEU A 748 -23.87 -6.73 -9.03
CA LEU A 748 -25.07 -5.99 -8.59
C LEU A 748 -26.21 -7.00 -8.43
N SER A 749 -26.48 -7.44 -7.20
CA SER A 749 -27.43 -8.53 -6.91
C SER A 749 -28.75 -8.02 -6.33
N HIS A 750 -29.86 -8.46 -6.93
CA HIS A 750 -31.22 -8.22 -6.46
C HIS A 750 -32.16 -9.37 -6.92
N PRO A 751 -33.09 -9.89 -6.10
CA PRO A 751 -33.94 -11.04 -6.45
C PRO A 751 -34.78 -10.83 -7.70
N HIS A 752 -35.25 -9.60 -7.89
CA HIS A 752 -36.05 -9.20 -9.05
C HIS A 752 -35.25 -8.76 -10.28
N LEU A 753 -33.92 -8.83 -10.26
CA LEU A 753 -33.10 -8.63 -11.46
C LEU A 753 -32.78 -9.98 -12.12
N PRO A 754 -32.85 -10.08 -13.46
CA PRO A 754 -32.42 -11.30 -14.14
C PRO A 754 -30.91 -11.52 -13.96
N PRO A 755 -30.44 -12.77 -13.85
CA PRO A 755 -29.01 -13.09 -13.81
C PRO A 755 -28.38 -12.87 -15.18
N ILE A 756 -27.39 -11.98 -15.28
CA ILE A 756 -26.72 -11.60 -16.53
C ILE A 756 -25.21 -11.48 -16.29
N ASP A 757 -24.41 -12.06 -17.19
CA ASP A 757 -22.97 -11.83 -17.25
C ASP A 757 -22.64 -10.70 -18.23
N ILE A 758 -21.75 -9.79 -17.81
CA ILE A 758 -21.27 -8.66 -18.60
C ILE A 758 -19.75 -8.77 -18.73
N SER A 759 -19.27 -8.86 -19.98
CA SER A 759 -17.86 -9.04 -20.31
C SER A 759 -17.11 -7.74 -20.62
N ASP A 760 -17.82 -6.61 -20.72
CA ASP A 760 -17.21 -5.30 -20.90
C ASP A 760 -16.22 -5.00 -19.77
N ALA A 761 -15.09 -4.37 -20.12
CA ALA A 761 -14.12 -3.91 -19.13
C ALA A 761 -14.71 -2.78 -18.29
N VAL A 762 -14.78 -2.96 -16.98
CA VAL A 762 -15.36 -2.00 -16.03
C VAL A 762 -14.43 -1.72 -14.85
N SER A 763 -14.70 -0.66 -14.07
CA SER A 763 -13.88 -0.28 -12.93
C SER A 763 -14.70 0.25 -11.74
N SER A 764 -14.12 0.20 -10.54
CA SER A 764 -14.74 0.58 -9.25
C SER A 764 -15.34 1.99 -9.24
N ILE A 765 -14.75 2.98 -9.93
CA ILE A 765 -15.31 4.34 -10.04
C ILE A 765 -16.72 4.39 -10.64
N GLN A 766 -17.17 3.31 -11.28
CA GLN A 766 -18.49 3.21 -11.90
C GLN A 766 -19.58 2.79 -10.91
N VAL A 767 -19.25 2.32 -9.71
CA VAL A 767 -20.25 1.83 -8.74
C VAL A 767 -21.20 2.93 -8.31
N LEU A 768 -20.69 4.06 -7.83
CA LEU A 768 -21.54 5.18 -7.39
C LEU A 768 -22.49 5.68 -8.49
N PRO A 769 -22.03 6.10 -9.70
CA PRO A 769 -22.96 6.58 -10.72
C PRO A 769 -23.96 5.50 -11.17
N THR A 770 -23.60 4.22 -11.06
CA THR A 770 -24.53 3.12 -11.33
C THR A 770 -25.61 2.99 -10.26
N ILE A 771 -25.29 3.16 -8.98
CA ILE A 771 -26.30 3.18 -7.90
C ILE A 771 -27.31 4.30 -8.14
N LEU A 772 -26.83 5.50 -8.48
CA LEU A 772 -27.69 6.63 -8.82
C LEU A 772 -28.59 6.34 -10.01
N ASP A 773 -28.04 5.77 -11.08
CA ASP A 773 -28.77 5.43 -12.30
C ASP A 773 -29.81 4.32 -12.05
N LEU A 774 -29.46 3.28 -11.30
CA LEU A 774 -30.40 2.23 -10.86
C LEU A 774 -31.57 2.79 -10.07
N LEU A 775 -31.29 3.64 -9.08
CA LEU A 775 -32.32 4.26 -8.25
C LEU A 775 -33.23 5.17 -9.09
N ALA A 776 -32.67 5.90 -10.05
CA ALA A 776 -33.41 6.82 -10.92
C ALA A 776 -34.25 6.11 -12.00
N GLU A 777 -33.82 4.95 -12.49
CA GLU A 777 -34.53 4.16 -13.51
C GLU A 777 -35.55 3.17 -12.90
N SER A 778 -35.58 3.06 -11.58
CA SER A 778 -36.53 2.26 -10.81
C SER A 778 -37.57 3.12 -10.08
N ASN A 779 -38.60 2.49 -9.50
CA ASN A 779 -39.60 3.17 -8.66
C ASN A 779 -39.10 3.41 -7.22
N SER A 780 -37.83 3.78 -7.05
CA SER A 780 -37.13 3.81 -5.75
C SER A 780 -36.85 5.22 -5.21
N LEU A 781 -37.14 6.26 -6.00
CA LEU A 781 -36.93 7.67 -5.64
C LEU A 781 -38.21 8.48 -5.92
N SER A 782 -38.41 9.55 -5.15
CA SER A 782 -39.40 10.58 -5.48
C SER A 782 -38.97 11.36 -6.74
N HIS A 783 -39.89 12.11 -7.35
CA HIS A 783 -39.58 12.89 -8.55
C HIS A 783 -38.40 13.87 -8.36
N SER A 784 -38.35 14.58 -7.23
CA SER A 784 -37.27 15.50 -6.87
C SER A 784 -35.94 14.76 -6.68
N GLN A 785 -35.97 13.60 -6.03
CA GLN A 785 -34.80 12.74 -5.84
C GLN A 785 -34.29 12.15 -7.16
N THR A 786 -35.18 11.78 -8.09
CA THR A 786 -34.80 11.29 -9.42
C THR A 786 -34.06 12.34 -10.23
N ILE A 787 -34.50 13.60 -10.19
CA ILE A 787 -33.80 14.72 -10.84
C ILE A 787 -32.40 14.86 -10.24
N ALA A 788 -32.29 14.89 -8.91
CA ALA A 788 -31.00 15.00 -8.24
C ALA A 788 -30.05 13.84 -8.57
N ALA A 789 -30.54 12.61 -8.58
CA ALA A 789 -29.75 11.43 -8.94
C ALA A 789 -29.21 11.50 -10.38
N ARG A 790 -30.02 11.97 -11.34
CA ARG A 790 -29.63 12.13 -12.75
C ARG A 790 -28.59 13.24 -12.92
N ASP A 791 -28.79 14.39 -12.29
CA ASP A 791 -27.84 15.51 -12.33
C ASP A 791 -26.47 15.10 -11.76
N LEU A 792 -26.48 14.38 -10.63
CA LEU A 792 -25.27 13.85 -10.01
C LEU A 792 -24.58 12.82 -10.90
N ALA A 793 -25.31 11.80 -11.37
CA ALA A 793 -24.77 10.77 -12.27
C ALA A 793 -24.13 11.38 -13.53
N ALA A 794 -24.72 12.45 -14.06
CA ALA A 794 -24.21 13.17 -15.22
C ALA A 794 -22.88 13.90 -14.98
N ASN A 795 -22.45 14.09 -13.73
CA ASN A 795 -21.19 14.77 -13.40
C ASN A 795 -20.07 13.83 -12.90
N TYR A 796 -20.31 12.53 -12.74
CA TYR A 796 -19.24 11.58 -12.35
C TYR A 796 -18.37 11.14 -13.53
N GLU A 797 -17.15 10.67 -13.20
CA GLU A 797 -16.13 10.23 -14.15
C GLU A 797 -16.53 8.91 -14.87
N GLY A 798 -17.16 7.98 -14.12
CA GLY A 798 -17.49 6.65 -14.59
C GLY A 798 -18.79 6.56 -15.40
N GLN A 799 -18.81 5.65 -16.37
CA GLN A 799 -20.04 5.23 -17.08
C GLN A 799 -20.97 4.44 -16.16
N SER A 800 -22.28 4.50 -16.39
CA SER A 800 -23.23 3.63 -15.70
C SER A 800 -23.08 2.18 -16.18
N LEU A 801 -23.13 1.22 -15.26
CA LEU A 801 -22.99 -0.21 -15.55
C LEU A 801 -24.29 -0.87 -15.99
N ILE A 802 -25.44 -0.22 -15.82
CA ILE A 802 -26.74 -0.74 -16.28
C ILE A 802 -27.07 -0.35 -17.72
N ARG A 803 -26.11 0.23 -18.43
CA ARG A 803 -26.21 0.67 -19.83
C ARG A 803 -25.03 0.07 -20.62
N PRO A 804 -25.16 -0.11 -21.95
CA PRO A 804 -24.05 -0.57 -22.80
C PRO A 804 -22.78 0.27 -22.58
N GLN A 805 -21.63 -0.37 -22.37
CA GLN A 805 -20.37 0.37 -22.22
C GLN A 805 -19.90 0.91 -23.57
N LEU A 806 -19.46 2.16 -23.58
CA LEU A 806 -18.88 2.79 -24.76
C LEU A 806 -17.37 2.59 -24.74
N ASN A 807 -16.90 1.68 -25.60
CA ASN A 807 -15.48 1.35 -25.78
C ASN A 807 -14.81 2.19 -26.88
N ARG A 808 -15.47 3.27 -27.32
CA ARG A 808 -14.97 4.23 -28.31
C ARG A 808 -14.13 5.33 -27.65
N PRO A 809 -13.31 6.08 -28.42
CA PRO A 809 -12.64 7.27 -27.90
C PRO A 809 -13.65 8.28 -27.33
N SER A 810 -13.20 9.05 -26.33
CA SER A 810 -13.91 10.25 -25.85
C SER A 810 -14.20 11.23 -26.98
N ASP A 811 -15.07 12.19 -26.73
CA ASP A 811 -15.42 13.20 -27.75
C ASP A 811 -14.21 14.09 -28.11
N ALA A 812 -13.20 14.18 -27.23
CA ALA A 812 -11.90 14.79 -27.53
C ALA A 812 -10.94 13.88 -28.33
N GLY A 813 -11.35 12.64 -28.66
CA GLY A 813 -10.58 11.69 -29.46
C GLY A 813 -9.45 10.98 -28.71
N LEU A 814 -9.37 11.10 -27.38
CA LEU A 814 -8.19 10.64 -26.62
C LEU A 814 -8.21 9.17 -26.26
N GLY A 815 -9.31 8.47 -26.46
CA GLY A 815 -9.50 7.10 -25.97
C GLY A 815 -10.37 7.06 -24.71
N SER A 816 -10.71 5.85 -24.28
CA SER A 816 -11.42 5.60 -23.02
C SER A 816 -10.49 4.86 -22.09
N TRP A 817 -9.94 5.56 -21.11
CA TRP A 817 -8.86 5.05 -20.27
C TRP A 817 -9.36 4.54 -18.93
N GLN A 818 -8.64 3.56 -18.38
CA GLN A 818 -8.80 3.06 -17.02
C GLN A 818 -7.46 3.19 -16.32
N PHE A 819 -7.49 3.82 -15.14
CA PHE A 819 -6.34 4.08 -14.30
C PHE A 819 -6.49 3.35 -12.97
N SER A 820 -5.44 2.66 -12.56
CA SER A 820 -5.41 1.98 -11.27
C SER A 820 -4.12 2.33 -10.54
N LEU A 821 -4.25 2.92 -9.35
CA LEU A 821 -3.10 3.23 -8.52
C LEU A 821 -2.50 1.95 -7.92
N ILE A 822 -1.18 1.90 -7.84
CA ILE A 822 -0.45 0.76 -7.27
C ILE A 822 -0.03 1.12 -5.86
N ASN A 823 -0.41 0.31 -4.89
CA ASN A 823 -0.05 0.47 -3.47
C ASN A 823 1.45 0.81 -3.34
N PRO A 824 1.83 1.92 -2.66
CA PRO A 824 0.98 2.77 -1.81
C PRO A 824 0.29 3.95 -2.51
N GLY A 825 0.47 4.14 -3.81
CA GLY A 825 -0.35 5.02 -4.65
C GLY A 825 0.40 6.13 -5.39
N GLY A 826 1.64 6.46 -5.02
CA GLY A 826 2.42 7.54 -5.59
C GLY A 826 3.69 7.12 -6.35
N THR A 827 3.95 5.81 -6.48
CA THR A 827 5.12 5.25 -7.21
C THR A 827 4.82 5.02 -8.69
N MET A 828 3.71 4.34 -8.98
CA MET A 828 3.39 3.78 -10.28
C MET A 828 1.87 3.76 -10.48
N ILE A 829 1.45 3.76 -11.75
CA ILE A 829 0.05 3.66 -12.14
C ILE A 829 -0.11 2.62 -13.25
N ALA A 830 -1.10 1.74 -13.11
CA ALA A 830 -1.49 0.81 -14.17
C ALA A 830 -2.51 1.49 -15.10
N VAL A 831 -2.31 1.32 -16.40
CA VAL A 831 -3.06 2.02 -17.45
C VAL A 831 -3.57 1.00 -18.47
N ARG A 832 -4.86 1.13 -18.80
CA ARG A 832 -5.54 0.34 -19.84
C ARG A 832 -6.45 1.24 -20.67
N GLU A 833 -6.75 0.81 -21.89
CA GLU A 833 -7.74 1.47 -22.76
C GLU A 833 -8.88 0.48 -23.05
N ARG A 834 -10.14 0.89 -22.83
CA ARG A 834 -11.30 0.01 -23.05
C ARG A 834 -11.43 -0.49 -24.49
N GLY A 835 -11.03 0.32 -25.46
CA GLY A 835 -11.00 -0.06 -26.88
C GLY A 835 -9.88 -1.04 -27.25
N ARG A 836 -8.95 -1.33 -26.32
CA ARG A 836 -7.81 -2.24 -26.48
C ARG A 836 -7.56 -2.99 -25.15
N PRO A 837 -8.50 -3.86 -24.71
CA PRO A 837 -8.48 -4.41 -23.36
C PRO A 837 -7.29 -5.35 -23.07
N GLY A 838 -6.70 -5.97 -24.09
CA GLY A 838 -5.49 -6.79 -23.94
C GLY A 838 -4.23 -6.01 -23.55
N PHE A 839 -4.09 -4.75 -23.96
CA PHE A 839 -2.86 -4.01 -23.66
C PHE A 839 -2.89 -3.36 -22.28
N ARG A 840 -1.79 -3.54 -21.54
CA ARG A 840 -1.60 -3.00 -20.21
C ARG A 840 -0.21 -2.40 -20.07
N LEU A 841 -0.15 -1.20 -19.50
CA LEU A 841 1.10 -0.48 -19.24
C LEU A 841 1.17 -0.08 -17.77
N ILE A 842 2.28 -0.41 -17.11
CA ILE A 842 2.65 0.18 -15.83
C ILE A 842 3.54 1.37 -16.12
N VAL A 843 3.07 2.53 -15.69
CA VAL A 843 3.75 3.81 -15.89
C VAL A 843 4.40 4.23 -14.57
N PRO A 844 5.74 4.39 -14.53
CA PRO A 844 6.42 4.93 -13.37
C PRO A 844 6.09 6.43 -13.22
N VAL A 845 5.71 6.83 -12.01
CA VAL A 845 5.48 8.23 -11.64
C VAL A 845 6.81 8.85 -11.18
N ILE A 846 7.68 8.05 -10.56
CA ILE A 846 9.01 8.42 -10.03
C ILE A 846 10.13 7.66 -10.76
N ASP A 847 11.37 8.13 -10.65
CA ASP A 847 12.47 7.75 -11.55
C ASP A 847 13.12 6.39 -11.30
N ASN A 848 12.86 5.81 -10.13
CA ASN A 848 13.46 4.55 -9.69
C ASN A 848 12.54 3.34 -9.90
N GLU A 849 11.50 3.50 -10.71
CA GLU A 849 10.56 2.43 -11.06
C GLU A 849 10.70 2.07 -12.55
N SER A 850 10.48 0.79 -12.86
CA SER A 850 10.56 0.30 -14.23
C SER A 850 9.21 0.44 -14.95
N TRP A 851 9.29 0.67 -16.26
CA TRP A 851 8.16 0.51 -17.15
C TRP A 851 7.87 -0.97 -17.37
N ARG A 852 6.59 -1.34 -17.43
CA ARG A 852 6.17 -2.73 -17.73
C ARG A 852 5.03 -2.73 -18.74
N PHE A 853 5.18 -3.46 -19.84
CA PHE A 853 4.14 -3.67 -20.85
C PHE A 853 3.79 -5.15 -20.98
N THR A 854 2.49 -5.45 -21.06
CA THR A 854 1.98 -6.80 -21.32
C THR A 854 0.75 -6.76 -22.23
N ASP A 855 0.57 -7.83 -23.00
CA ASP A 855 -0.67 -8.13 -23.73
C ASP A 855 -1.38 -9.32 -23.05
N VAL A 856 -2.32 -9.02 -22.16
CA VAL A 856 -3.02 -10.01 -21.32
C VAL A 856 -3.96 -10.92 -22.10
N GLU A 857 -4.26 -10.62 -23.37
CA GLU A 857 -5.00 -11.55 -24.23
C GLU A 857 -4.12 -12.74 -24.67
N THR A 858 -2.81 -12.53 -24.76
CA THR A 858 -1.84 -13.57 -25.15
C THR A 858 -1.03 -14.13 -23.97
N ASP A 859 -1.00 -13.39 -22.86
CA ASP A 859 -0.24 -13.67 -21.64
C ASP A 859 -1.09 -13.30 -20.42
N GLU A 860 -2.16 -14.08 -20.19
CA GLU A 860 -3.20 -13.82 -19.18
C GLU A 860 -2.64 -13.59 -17.78
N HIS A 861 -1.59 -14.32 -17.41
CA HIS A 861 -0.94 -14.25 -16.10
C HIS A 861 0.35 -13.44 -16.13
N GLU A 862 0.61 -12.66 -17.20
CA GLU A 862 1.80 -11.83 -17.37
C GLU A 862 3.15 -12.52 -17.05
N GLU A 863 3.31 -13.76 -17.50
CA GLU A 863 4.52 -14.56 -17.30
C GLU A 863 5.72 -14.05 -18.11
N LYS A 864 5.46 -13.35 -19.22
CA LYS A 864 6.49 -12.86 -20.17
C LYS A 864 6.33 -11.37 -20.45
N PRO A 865 6.41 -10.51 -19.43
CA PRO A 865 6.28 -9.06 -19.57
C PRO A 865 7.48 -8.47 -20.32
N LEU A 866 7.32 -7.29 -20.91
CA LEU A 866 8.45 -6.44 -21.33
C LEU A 866 8.69 -5.40 -20.24
N VAL A 867 9.93 -5.31 -19.75
CA VAL A 867 10.32 -4.41 -18.65
C VAL A 867 11.56 -3.62 -19.05
N ALA A 868 11.56 -2.31 -18.80
CA ALA A 868 12.72 -1.45 -19.01
C ALA A 868 12.65 -0.20 -18.11
N PHE A 869 13.81 0.35 -17.70
CA PHE A 869 13.86 1.64 -17.00
C PHE A 869 13.71 2.84 -17.94
N ASP A 870 14.03 2.67 -19.23
CA ASP A 870 13.91 3.72 -20.25
C ASP A 870 12.70 3.45 -21.16
N LEU A 871 11.91 4.50 -21.40
CA LEU A 871 10.69 4.40 -22.20
C LEU A 871 10.99 4.09 -23.67
N GLU A 872 12.04 4.67 -24.25
CA GLU A 872 12.36 4.45 -25.66
C GLU A 872 12.86 3.02 -25.90
N VAL A 873 13.59 2.46 -24.92
CA VAL A 873 13.95 1.03 -24.91
C VAL A 873 12.70 0.17 -24.86
N LEU A 874 11.77 0.44 -23.93
CA LEU A 874 10.50 -0.30 -23.85
C LEU A 874 9.72 -0.22 -25.17
N VAL A 875 9.58 0.97 -25.74
CA VAL A 875 8.82 1.17 -26.99
C VAL A 875 9.47 0.43 -28.15
N ALA A 876 10.80 0.41 -28.24
CA ALA A 876 11.51 -0.37 -29.25
C ALA A 876 11.28 -1.87 -29.09
N ASP A 877 11.30 -2.39 -27.86
CA ASP A 877 11.03 -3.80 -27.58
C ASP A 877 9.57 -4.17 -27.87
N VAL A 878 8.62 -3.29 -27.54
CA VAL A 878 7.20 -3.44 -27.89
C VAL A 878 7.01 -3.44 -29.40
N GLU A 879 7.64 -2.52 -30.14
CA GLU A 879 7.58 -2.50 -31.61
C GLU A 879 8.14 -3.80 -32.20
N LYS A 880 9.25 -4.29 -31.66
CA LYS A 880 9.90 -5.52 -32.11
C LYS A 880 9.03 -6.76 -31.87
N ARG A 881 8.37 -6.87 -30.72
CA ARG A 881 7.59 -8.07 -30.33
C ARG A 881 6.12 -8.02 -30.76
N PHE A 882 5.48 -6.86 -30.66
CA PHE A 882 4.03 -6.66 -30.88
C PHE A 882 3.69 -5.73 -32.05
N GLY A 883 4.70 -5.13 -32.70
CA GLY A 883 4.55 -4.30 -33.89
C GLY A 883 4.27 -2.83 -33.62
N LYS A 884 4.29 -2.04 -34.71
CA LYS A 884 4.18 -0.56 -34.69
C LYS A 884 2.93 -0.02 -33.99
N ARG A 885 1.80 -0.72 -34.12
CA ARG A 885 0.53 -0.28 -33.50
C ARG A 885 0.58 -0.35 -31.97
N ALA A 886 1.20 -1.39 -31.41
CA ALA A 886 1.39 -1.51 -29.97
C ALA A 886 2.33 -0.42 -29.44
N ALA A 887 3.44 -0.17 -30.15
CA ALA A 887 4.36 0.92 -29.83
C ALA A 887 3.69 2.31 -29.85
N GLN A 888 2.84 2.58 -30.85
CA GLN A 888 2.03 3.80 -30.91
C GLN A 888 1.03 3.89 -29.76
N TRP A 889 0.41 2.78 -29.39
CA TRP A 889 -0.49 2.72 -28.24
C TRP A 889 0.24 3.04 -26.93
N VAL A 890 1.45 2.50 -26.72
CA VAL A 890 2.27 2.83 -25.54
C VAL A 890 2.56 4.33 -25.48
N ARG A 891 2.99 4.94 -26.59
CA ARG A 891 3.22 6.40 -26.63
C ARG A 891 1.95 7.19 -26.30
N LYS A 892 0.80 6.79 -26.85
CA LYS A 892 -0.49 7.41 -26.54
C LYS A 892 -0.84 7.29 -25.05
N ALA A 893 -0.68 6.09 -24.47
CA ALA A 893 -0.93 5.82 -23.06
C ALA A 893 -0.05 6.69 -22.15
N VAL A 894 1.25 6.82 -22.47
CA VAL A 894 2.18 7.69 -21.75
C VAL A 894 1.73 9.15 -21.78
N ALA A 895 1.34 9.66 -22.96
CA ALA A 895 0.91 11.05 -23.12
C ALA A 895 -0.36 11.37 -22.30
N VAL A 896 -1.36 10.49 -22.36
CA VAL A 896 -2.60 10.66 -21.58
C VAL A 896 -2.33 10.51 -20.09
N THR A 897 -1.53 9.54 -19.69
CA THR A 897 -1.17 9.33 -18.27
C THR A 897 -0.42 10.53 -17.72
N SER A 898 0.51 11.09 -18.50
CA SER A 898 1.21 12.32 -18.11
C SER A 898 0.23 13.44 -17.78
N TRP A 899 -0.72 13.74 -18.66
CA TRP A 899 -1.77 14.74 -18.40
C TRP A 899 -2.58 14.38 -17.15
N TYR A 900 -2.98 13.11 -17.05
CA TYR A 900 -3.82 12.60 -15.96
C TYR A 900 -3.17 12.78 -14.57
N VAL A 901 -1.86 12.56 -14.43
CA VAL A 901 -1.16 12.71 -13.14
C VAL A 901 -1.25 14.15 -12.61
N ASP A 902 -1.03 15.16 -13.46
CA ASP A 902 -1.14 16.55 -13.02
C ASP A 902 -2.59 16.94 -12.76
N GLU A 903 -3.50 16.53 -13.66
CA GLU A 903 -4.92 16.84 -13.53
C GLU A 903 -5.52 16.21 -12.26
N ASN A 904 -5.13 14.97 -11.90
CA ASN A 904 -5.54 14.33 -10.65
C ASN A 904 -5.13 15.18 -9.43
N MET A 905 -3.88 15.63 -9.36
CA MET A 905 -3.40 16.48 -8.27
C MET A 905 -4.19 17.79 -8.18
N GLU A 906 -4.50 18.42 -9.32
CA GLU A 906 -5.30 19.65 -9.37
C GLU A 906 -6.76 19.42 -8.94
N ARG A 907 -7.40 18.33 -9.37
CA ARG A 907 -8.76 17.93 -8.94
C ARG A 907 -8.86 17.79 -7.42
N TRP A 908 -7.87 17.15 -6.81
CA TRP A 908 -7.77 16.96 -5.37
C TRP A 908 -7.26 18.21 -4.60
N ARG A 909 -6.90 19.29 -5.31
CA ARG A 909 -6.26 20.50 -4.76
C ARG A 909 -4.99 20.21 -3.97
N TYR A 910 -4.29 19.14 -4.33
CA TYR A 910 -3.09 18.68 -3.66
C TYR A 910 -1.86 19.48 -4.15
N GLY A 911 -0.98 19.88 -3.22
CA GLY A 911 0.28 20.56 -3.55
C GLY A 911 0.18 22.04 -3.97
N GLY A 912 -1.01 22.64 -3.95
CA GLY A 912 -1.26 24.03 -4.38
C GLY A 912 -1.27 24.21 -5.90
N LYS A 913 -1.69 25.38 -6.41
CA LYS A 913 -1.69 25.65 -7.87
C LYS A 913 -0.24 25.61 -8.39
N ARG A 914 0.14 24.54 -9.09
CA ARG A 914 1.31 24.57 -9.97
C ARG A 914 1.02 25.60 -11.05
N SER A 915 1.87 26.61 -11.18
CA SER A 915 1.80 27.53 -12.31
C SER A 915 2.04 26.70 -13.58
N ARG A 916 0.97 26.38 -14.33
CA ARG A 916 1.11 25.97 -15.73
C ARG A 916 1.95 27.08 -16.37
N LYS A 917 3.17 26.76 -16.83
CA LYS A 917 4.07 27.77 -17.37
C LYS A 917 3.38 28.33 -18.61
N GLY A 918 2.71 29.47 -18.47
CA GLY A 918 2.24 30.23 -19.61
C GLY A 918 3.44 30.47 -20.50
N SER A 919 3.35 29.97 -21.73
CA SER A 919 4.20 30.41 -22.83
C SER A 919 4.31 31.92 -22.72
N MET A 920 5.50 32.41 -22.40
CA MET A 920 5.78 33.83 -22.31
C MET A 920 5.57 34.36 -23.72
N MET A 921 4.35 34.85 -23.98
CA MET A 921 4.10 35.70 -25.13
C MET A 921 5.14 36.80 -25.03
N THR A 922 6.05 36.80 -25.99
CA THR A 922 7.02 37.85 -26.23
C THR A 922 6.27 39.07 -26.74
N THR A 923 5.50 39.72 -25.86
CA THR A 923 5.06 41.08 -26.09
C THR A 923 6.29 41.97 -25.93
N LYS A 924 6.95 42.23 -27.06
CA LYS A 924 7.84 43.37 -27.24
C LYS A 924 7.02 44.64 -27.01
N ASP A 925 6.90 45.08 -25.76
CA ASP A 925 6.42 46.42 -25.44
C ASP A 925 7.40 47.10 -24.46
N PRO A 926 8.21 48.08 -24.90
CA PRO A 926 9.32 48.60 -24.09
C PRO A 926 8.91 49.53 -22.94
N LYS A 927 7.63 49.70 -22.62
CA LYS A 927 7.17 50.78 -21.72
C LYS A 927 6.83 50.39 -20.28
N ALA A 928 6.94 49.12 -19.88
CA ALA A 928 6.64 48.69 -18.51
C ALA A 928 7.89 48.44 -17.65
N LYS A 929 8.87 49.35 -17.67
CA LYS A 929 10.01 49.39 -16.73
C LYS A 929 10.05 50.75 -16.02
N GLN A 930 9.08 51.03 -15.16
CA GLN A 930 9.28 52.09 -14.16
C GLN A 930 8.54 51.94 -12.82
N ASP A 931 7.63 50.98 -12.62
CA ASP A 931 6.83 50.95 -11.37
C ASP A 931 7.10 49.80 -10.38
N THR A 932 8.09 48.93 -10.61
CA THR A 932 8.40 47.81 -9.67
C THR A 932 9.47 48.11 -8.62
N LYS A 933 9.78 49.39 -8.36
CA LYS A 933 10.74 49.79 -7.29
C LYS A 933 10.11 50.37 -6.01
N LYS A 934 8.78 50.34 -5.86
CA LYS A 934 8.08 50.81 -4.64
C LYS A 934 7.10 49.77 -4.07
N ALA A 935 7.57 48.57 -3.76
CA ALA A 935 6.78 47.64 -2.94
C ALA A 935 7.66 46.58 -2.25
N ASN A 936 8.76 46.99 -1.61
CA ASN A 936 9.48 46.13 -0.66
C ASN A 936 9.64 46.90 0.65
N GLY A 937 8.67 46.69 1.54
CA GLY A 937 8.68 47.26 2.87
C GLY A 937 7.41 46.89 3.61
N PHE A 938 7.30 45.65 4.10
CA PHE A 938 6.32 45.35 5.14
C PHE A 938 6.92 44.50 6.26
N LYS A 939 6.77 45.06 7.46
CA LYS A 939 7.30 44.64 8.75
C LYS A 939 6.59 43.38 9.25
N GLN A 940 7.35 42.50 9.89
CA GLN A 940 6.83 41.49 10.81
C GLN A 940 6.14 42.16 12.00
N THR A 941 4.85 41.89 12.20
CA THR A 941 4.17 42.10 13.48
C THR A 941 3.68 40.77 14.00
N LYS A 942 4.26 40.34 15.13
CA LYS A 942 3.72 39.32 16.03
C LYS A 942 2.40 39.82 16.63
N ARG A 943 1.40 38.93 16.75
CA ARG A 943 0.33 39.04 17.76
C ARG A 943 0.03 37.66 18.37
N PRO A 944 -0.48 37.65 19.61
CA PRO A 944 -0.25 36.59 20.58
C PRO A 944 -1.39 35.57 20.64
N MET A 945 -1.08 34.44 21.29
CA MET A 945 -2.03 33.43 21.75
C MET A 945 -3.06 34.02 22.73
N SER A 946 -4.32 33.70 22.47
CA SER A 946 -5.34 33.38 23.47
C SER A 946 -6.09 32.15 22.98
#